data_AF-A0A1B6LFU1-F1
#
_entry.id   AF-A0A1B6LFU1-F1
#
_cell.length_a   1.000
_cell.length_b   1.000
_cell.length_c   1.000
_cell.angle_alpha   90.00
_cell.angle_beta   90.00
_cell.angle_gamma   90.00
#
_symmetry.space_group_name_H-M   'P 1'
#
loop_
_entity.id
_entity.type
_entity.pdbx_description
1 polymer ?
#
loop_
_entity_poly.entity_id
_entity_poly.type
_entity_poly.pdbx_seq_one_letter_code
_entity_poly.pdbx_strand_id
1 'polypeptide(L)'
;MADLEFPICETSEEASEETNEDVFDVETTLQGLQLSDDDSEIPHWLQHVESPFNWMPKRFSDVPPKEVIAKATERIEMDEGFEATFPFQKFVRMLTLVYEFSCQGEEEKAWEQLTLCDQLIEEERDKDVVTFDKLKAALSHTVQATRTHLLLHAGKVAEAKQIADSIQPVVSLTNNDQAAVQAVKARFYYLYRNEGTRLAVQCAKLALTLAPDEPLWQVLTAEAVRRLRKFLPSTDQVSEEEVSLLEHAAGKQRNARHLVLLAQAYRESADATFKQHRSDPDLFHSQIFLDISDMQAKAFKLYQEALSLRPDDEVVNRLCGYGLLKLPAFKSDYRLAENCLLRALELSPNNPTTIHSLGLYYYKGLMEYEKAALFCEKAGKLGNFPASLDMLRMKRLVYGVNYDPVFDFRKLLQQYGDDQTKRHEVLCQMGSYFLLFERNVIKAFKYFKILIKEEAELTIMMNHKCTFLNMARKINLFQYIVNEGTLLLQGEIESREAEENSLSDVKTFLDELKVSNPELFDIPVNKDLVDELHRISDDIKQTYLRKKERRDSLKEKRRNSSRRGSLEDNFAIIWRQSEGGPNYRRRSSGNVNDNLMGRVFRNNSSNKAKLLENITSPIEAEESSNFQKRQKNPQSQGFYRNTSSSNARHRSSGSSSDVSQSHRSPNSPKYKQHFFENRQVSIHHQESGKNARGRLSSDNIQSNGYQTGNNQAQSKRHQSWNSSNERPINENWRRKDETKTSTEIIKEK
;
A
#
# COMPACT_ATOMS: atom_id res chain seq x y z
N MET A 1 -24.68 69.50 5.37
CA MET A 1 -25.32 69.88 4.09
C MET A 1 -24.24 70.15 3.04
N ALA A 2 -23.84 69.17 2.21
CA ALA A 2 -24.03 67.73 2.35
C ALA A 2 -22.68 67.07 1.97
N ASP A 3 -22.10 66.11 2.71
CA ASP A 3 -22.64 64.81 3.17
C ASP A 3 -23.01 63.95 1.93
N LEU A 4 -22.50 62.73 1.67
CA LEU A 4 -21.73 61.75 2.45
C LEU A 4 -20.57 61.15 1.59
N GLU A 5 -19.36 60.98 2.12
CA GLU A 5 -18.76 59.78 2.78
C GLU A 5 -18.47 58.54 1.90
N PHE A 6 -17.17 58.18 1.87
CA PHE A 6 -16.69 56.79 1.85
C PHE A 6 -15.54 56.71 2.87
N PRO A 7 -15.70 56.03 4.03
CA PRO A 7 -14.65 55.95 5.04
C PRO A 7 -13.57 54.91 4.69
N ILE A 8 -12.34 55.19 5.14
CA ILE A 8 -11.22 54.25 5.13
C ILE A 8 -11.28 53.41 6.41
N CYS A 9 -11.01 52.11 6.32
CA CYS A 9 -10.73 51.23 7.47
C CYS A 9 -9.60 50.28 7.03
N GLU A 10 -8.35 50.64 7.30
CA GLU A 10 -7.55 50.16 8.43
C GLU A 10 -6.81 48.84 8.12
N THR A 11 -5.50 48.99 7.89
CA THR A 11 -4.54 47.88 7.85
C THR A 11 -4.01 47.65 9.27
N SER A 12 -4.47 46.59 9.93
CA SER A 12 -3.91 46.13 11.21
C SER A 12 -2.87 45.03 11.00
N GLU A 13 -1.60 45.36 11.27
CA GLU A 13 -0.57 44.36 11.57
C GLU A 13 -0.73 43.95 13.05
N GLU A 14 -1.28 42.77 13.36
CA GLU A 14 -1.03 42.01 14.61
C GLU A 14 -1.81 40.67 14.65
N ALA A 15 -1.11 39.55 14.37
CA ALA A 15 -1.43 38.15 14.69
C ALA A 15 -0.41 37.26 13.92
N SER A 16 0.85 37.17 14.38
CA SER A 16 1.35 36.14 15.31
C SER A 16 1.42 34.73 14.70
N GLU A 17 2.61 34.13 14.76
CA GLU A 17 2.93 32.82 14.18
C GLU A 17 2.25 31.66 14.93
N GLU A 18 1.15 31.12 14.41
CA GLU A 18 0.66 29.80 14.82
C GLU A 18 1.39 28.69 14.05
N THR A 19 2.58 28.35 14.54
CA THR A 19 3.20 27.06 14.24
C THR A 19 2.39 25.96 14.92
N ASN A 20 1.49 25.31 14.17
CA ASN A 20 0.76 24.12 14.63
C ASN A 20 1.68 22.90 14.76
N GLU A 21 2.57 22.95 15.75
CA GLU A 21 2.93 21.76 16.50
C GLU A 21 1.71 21.36 17.33
N ASP A 22 0.86 20.49 16.78
CA ASP A 22 -0.16 19.76 17.54
C ASP A 22 0.56 18.88 18.57
N VAL A 23 0.91 19.47 19.72
CA VAL A 23 1.39 18.76 20.91
C VAL A 23 0.20 17.95 21.43
N PHE A 24 0.11 16.74 20.89
CA PHE A 24 -1.01 15.83 21.05
C PHE A 24 -1.18 15.44 22.53
N ASP A 25 -1.98 16.21 23.27
CA ASP A 25 -2.11 16.05 24.71
C ASP A 25 -2.68 14.66 25.04
N VAL A 26 -1.81 13.85 25.64
CA VAL A 26 -2.09 12.47 26.02
C VAL A 26 -3.11 12.43 27.15
N GLU A 27 -3.18 13.45 28.01
CA GLU A 27 -3.99 13.43 29.22
C GLU A 27 -5.47 13.79 28.94
N THR A 28 -5.74 14.80 28.09
CA THR A 28 -7.09 14.95 27.51
C THR A 28 -7.45 13.84 26.52
N THR A 29 -6.50 13.29 25.75
CA THR A 29 -6.77 12.11 24.90
C THR A 29 -7.19 10.89 25.72
N LEU A 30 -6.60 10.66 26.90
CA LEU A 30 -6.98 9.58 27.81
C LEU A 30 -8.40 9.75 28.37
N GLN A 31 -8.84 10.99 28.59
CA GLN A 31 -10.23 11.27 28.98
C GLN A 31 -11.18 11.07 27.79
N GLY A 32 -10.83 11.57 26.59
CA GLY A 32 -11.61 11.39 25.36
C GLY A 32 -11.66 9.95 24.80
N LEU A 33 -10.86 9.03 25.34
CA LEU A 33 -10.93 7.59 25.04
C LEU A 33 -11.95 6.84 25.91
N GLN A 34 -12.54 7.49 26.90
CA GLN A 34 -13.81 7.04 27.45
C GLN A 34 -14.91 7.42 26.46
N LEU A 35 -15.54 6.42 25.84
CA LEU A 35 -16.84 6.57 25.18
C LEU A 35 -17.91 6.76 26.28
N SER A 36 -17.92 7.92 26.92
CA SER A 36 -18.80 8.28 28.01
C SER A 36 -20.21 8.65 27.50
N ASP A 37 -20.91 7.65 26.98
CA ASP A 37 -22.37 7.67 26.80
C ASP A 37 -23.00 6.81 27.90
N ASP A 38 -23.85 7.39 28.74
CA ASP A 38 -24.56 6.70 29.85
C ASP A 38 -25.53 5.58 29.37
N ASP A 39 -25.76 5.47 28.05
CA ASP A 39 -26.70 4.53 27.41
C ASP A 39 -26.11 3.14 27.09
N SER A 40 -24.86 2.82 27.45
CA SER A 40 -24.29 1.50 27.13
C SER A 40 -24.85 0.41 28.06
N GLU A 41 -25.51 -0.62 27.50
CA GLU A 41 -26.02 -1.79 28.26
C GLU A 41 -24.90 -2.71 28.82
N ILE A 42 -23.63 -2.30 28.74
CA ILE A 42 -22.48 -3.06 29.26
C ILE A 42 -22.52 -3.05 30.80
N PRO A 43 -22.68 -4.21 31.47
CA PRO A 43 -22.70 -4.27 32.92
C PRO A 43 -21.41 -3.72 33.54
N HIS A 44 -21.51 -3.05 34.70
CA HIS A 44 -20.37 -2.42 35.37
C HIS A 44 -19.14 -3.35 35.53
N TRP A 45 -19.36 -4.64 35.80
CA TRP A 45 -18.30 -5.64 35.94
C TRP A 45 -17.58 -6.01 34.64
N LEU A 46 -18.03 -5.51 33.48
CA LEU A 46 -17.34 -5.56 32.19
C LEU A 46 -16.75 -4.23 31.73
N GLN A 47 -16.95 -3.13 32.46
CA GLN A 47 -16.40 -1.81 32.10
C GLN A 47 -14.88 -1.69 32.38
N HIS A 48 -14.29 -2.67 33.08
CA HIS A 48 -12.86 -2.69 33.43
C HIS A 48 -12.02 -3.69 32.62
N VAL A 49 -12.64 -4.41 31.69
CA VAL A 49 -11.99 -5.34 30.75
C VAL A 49 -12.02 -4.77 29.33
N GLU A 50 -11.17 -5.30 28.45
CA GLU A 50 -10.94 -4.73 27.11
C GLU A 50 -11.22 -5.79 26.06
N SER A 51 -12.28 -5.59 25.26
CA SER A 51 -12.72 -6.47 24.17
C SER A 51 -13.37 -5.66 23.05
N PRO A 52 -13.55 -6.21 21.83
CA PRO A 52 -14.26 -5.54 20.73
C PRO A 52 -15.60 -4.90 21.11
N PHE A 53 -16.36 -5.55 22.01
CA PHE A 53 -17.66 -5.05 22.49
C PHE A 53 -17.53 -3.82 23.39
N ASN A 54 -16.41 -3.68 24.12
CA ASN A 54 -16.05 -2.46 24.84
C ASN A 54 -15.48 -1.37 23.91
N TRP A 55 -14.89 -1.75 22.78
CA TRP A 55 -14.21 -0.84 21.84
C TRP A 55 -15.17 -0.19 20.84
N MET A 56 -16.23 -0.90 20.46
CA MET A 56 -17.27 -0.41 19.56
C MET A 56 -18.67 -0.76 20.12
N PRO A 57 -19.12 -0.08 21.19
CA PRO A 57 -20.51 -0.15 21.66
C PRO A 57 -21.50 0.41 20.61
N LYS A 58 -21.03 1.35 19.78
CA LYS A 58 -21.69 1.84 18.56
C LYS A 58 -20.75 1.55 17.38
N ARG A 59 -21.26 1.01 16.26
CA ARG A 59 -20.43 0.75 15.06
C ARG A 59 -20.13 2.04 14.29
N PHE A 60 -18.97 2.10 13.65
CA PHE A 60 -18.59 3.19 12.74
C PHE A 60 -19.58 3.34 11.59
N SER A 61 -19.82 4.58 11.17
CA SER A 61 -20.75 4.88 10.07
C SER A 61 -20.12 4.65 8.70
N ASP A 62 -18.79 4.66 8.62
CA ASP A 62 -18.04 4.72 7.37
C ASP A 62 -17.72 3.35 6.72
N VAL A 63 -18.06 2.22 7.37
CA VAL A 63 -17.85 0.86 6.80
C VAL A 63 -19.07 -0.04 7.01
N PRO A 64 -19.62 -0.67 5.95
CA PRO A 64 -20.65 -1.69 6.12
C PRO A 64 -20.05 -3.01 6.66
N PRO A 65 -20.67 -3.68 7.65
CA PRO A 65 -20.18 -4.93 8.25
C PRO A 65 -19.76 -6.03 7.25
N LYS A 66 -20.48 -6.14 6.12
CA LYS A 66 -20.18 -7.12 5.06
C LYS A 66 -18.81 -6.89 4.40
N GLU A 67 -18.39 -5.63 4.27
CA GLU A 67 -17.07 -5.27 3.74
C GLU A 67 -15.96 -5.65 4.73
N VAL A 68 -16.17 -5.42 6.03
CA VAL A 68 -15.23 -5.78 7.10
C VAL A 68 -15.05 -7.29 7.16
N ILE A 69 -16.16 -8.06 7.19
CA ILE A 69 -16.12 -9.53 7.16
C ILE A 69 -15.40 -10.03 5.91
N ALA A 70 -15.79 -9.59 4.72
CA ALA A 70 -15.18 -10.06 3.48
C ALA A 70 -13.66 -9.83 3.46
N LYS A 71 -13.20 -8.62 3.87
CA LYS A 71 -11.77 -8.26 3.93
C LYS A 71 -11.01 -8.93 5.09
N ALA A 72 -11.69 -9.36 6.14
CA ALA A 72 -11.11 -10.15 7.21
C ALA A 72 -10.93 -11.61 6.76
N THR A 73 -12.00 -12.25 6.27
CA THR A 73 -11.97 -13.64 5.78
C THR A 73 -10.99 -13.83 4.62
N GLU A 74 -11.02 -12.97 3.59
CA GLU A 74 -10.09 -12.99 2.43
C GLU A 74 -8.62 -13.03 2.87
N ARG A 75 -8.28 -12.41 4.01
CA ARG A 75 -6.90 -12.22 4.45
C ARG A 75 -6.45 -13.12 5.59
N ILE A 76 -7.34 -13.86 6.26
CA ILE A 76 -6.92 -14.87 7.26
C ILE A 76 -6.05 -15.95 6.62
N GLU A 77 -6.34 -16.33 5.37
CA GLU A 77 -5.56 -17.27 4.56
C GLU A 77 -4.27 -16.64 3.98
N MET A 78 -4.21 -15.31 3.84
CA MET A 78 -3.03 -14.60 3.30
C MET A 78 -2.06 -14.09 4.38
N ASP A 79 -2.50 -14.03 5.65
CA ASP A 79 -1.73 -13.48 6.78
C ASP A 79 -0.94 -14.56 7.56
N GLU A 80 -0.59 -15.68 6.94
CA GLU A 80 0.42 -16.66 7.41
C GLU A 80 1.87 -16.11 7.28
N GLY A 81 2.05 -14.80 7.50
CA GLY A 81 3.26 -14.08 7.14
C GLY A 81 4.36 -14.09 8.22
N PHE A 82 5.62 -14.03 7.75
CA PHE A 82 6.85 -13.95 8.57
C PHE A 82 7.02 -15.14 9.55
N GLU A 83 7.70 -16.20 9.09
CA GLU A 83 8.03 -17.43 9.83
C GLU A 83 9.10 -17.20 10.96
N ALA A 84 8.82 -16.28 11.88
CA ALA A 84 9.60 -16.00 13.10
C ALA A 84 8.86 -15.11 14.12
N THR A 85 7.57 -14.82 13.92
CA THR A 85 6.77 -13.96 14.81
C THR A 85 5.36 -14.49 14.98
N PHE A 86 4.76 -14.22 16.14
CA PHE A 86 3.35 -14.54 16.39
C PHE A 86 2.47 -13.99 15.25
N PRO A 87 1.53 -14.79 14.69
CA PRO A 87 0.65 -14.39 13.59
C PRO A 87 -0.45 -13.39 14.03
N PHE A 88 -0.02 -12.24 14.52
CA PHE A 88 -0.83 -11.22 15.20
C PHE A 88 -1.95 -10.66 14.32
N GLN A 89 -1.73 -10.52 13.01
CA GLN A 89 -2.77 -10.06 12.07
C GLN A 89 -3.88 -11.12 11.90
N LYS A 90 -3.53 -12.41 11.86
CA LYS A 90 -4.49 -13.53 11.79
C LYS A 90 -5.37 -13.55 13.06
N PHE A 91 -4.75 -13.48 14.24
CA PHE A 91 -5.44 -13.34 15.53
C PHE A 91 -6.44 -12.18 15.53
N VAL A 92 -6.00 -10.97 15.16
CA VAL A 92 -6.86 -9.78 15.19
C VAL A 92 -8.01 -9.85 14.18
N ARG A 93 -7.81 -10.45 12.99
CA ARG A 93 -8.91 -10.67 12.03
C ARG A 93 -9.95 -11.62 12.57
N MET A 94 -9.55 -12.74 13.18
CA MET A 94 -10.48 -13.68 13.79
C MET A 94 -11.27 -13.00 14.92
N LEU A 95 -10.59 -12.23 15.78
CA LEU A 95 -11.24 -11.42 16.83
C LEU A 95 -12.26 -10.39 16.28
N THR A 96 -11.96 -9.73 15.16
CA THR A 96 -12.92 -8.84 14.48
C THR A 96 -14.09 -9.61 13.87
N LEU A 97 -13.87 -10.81 13.33
CA LEU A 97 -14.96 -11.67 12.87
C LEU A 97 -15.86 -12.12 14.04
N VAL A 98 -15.33 -12.39 15.24
CA VAL A 98 -16.16 -12.69 16.43
C VAL A 98 -17.16 -11.57 16.70
N TYR A 99 -16.68 -10.31 16.69
CA TYR A 99 -17.52 -9.13 16.87
C TYR A 99 -18.53 -8.96 15.72
N GLU A 100 -18.07 -8.94 14.47
CA GLU A 100 -18.93 -8.66 13.31
C GLU A 100 -19.99 -9.74 13.05
N PHE A 101 -19.70 -11.01 13.36
CA PHE A 101 -20.67 -12.11 13.33
C PHE A 101 -21.66 -12.03 14.51
N SER A 102 -21.19 -11.79 15.74
CA SER A 102 -22.07 -11.66 16.91
C SER A 102 -23.06 -10.50 16.72
N CYS A 103 -22.58 -9.35 16.26
CA CYS A 103 -23.42 -8.19 15.93
C CYS A 103 -24.24 -8.35 14.63
N GLN A 104 -24.24 -9.53 14.01
CA GLN A 104 -25.18 -9.92 12.95
C GLN A 104 -26.12 -11.07 13.36
N GLY A 105 -26.03 -11.54 14.62
CA GLY A 105 -26.79 -12.70 15.12
C GLY A 105 -26.24 -14.04 14.64
N GLU A 106 -25.06 -14.08 14.01
CA GLU A 106 -24.41 -15.30 13.54
C GLU A 106 -23.55 -15.94 14.66
N GLU A 107 -24.17 -16.19 15.82
CA GLU A 107 -23.50 -16.60 17.06
C GLU A 107 -22.59 -17.84 16.90
N GLU A 108 -23.03 -18.84 16.13
CA GLU A 108 -22.25 -20.07 15.87
C GLU A 108 -20.88 -19.75 15.24
N LYS A 109 -20.84 -18.83 14.27
CA LYS A 109 -19.59 -18.39 13.63
C LYS A 109 -18.75 -17.52 14.57
N ALA A 110 -19.38 -16.72 15.42
CA ALA A 110 -18.67 -15.94 16.42
C ALA A 110 -17.94 -16.85 17.43
N TRP A 111 -18.59 -17.93 17.88
CA TRP A 111 -17.99 -18.94 18.74
C TRP A 111 -16.91 -19.78 18.02
N GLU A 112 -17.10 -20.13 16.76
CA GLU A 112 -16.08 -20.78 15.93
C GLU A 112 -14.79 -19.93 15.85
N GLN A 113 -14.90 -18.65 15.45
CA GLN A 113 -13.76 -17.76 15.32
C GLN A 113 -13.06 -17.46 16.65
N LEU A 114 -13.81 -17.42 17.77
CA LEU A 114 -13.22 -17.27 19.10
C LEU A 114 -12.45 -18.54 19.51
N THR A 115 -12.95 -19.72 19.16
CA THR A 115 -12.27 -21.00 19.39
C THR A 115 -10.96 -21.09 18.59
N LEU A 116 -10.93 -20.57 17.36
CA LEU A 116 -9.68 -20.44 16.58
C LEU A 116 -8.68 -19.46 17.23
N CYS A 117 -9.15 -18.44 17.96
CA CYS A 117 -8.29 -17.56 18.74
C CYS A 117 -7.65 -18.26 19.95
N ASP A 118 -8.39 -19.13 20.66
CA ASP A 118 -7.82 -19.98 21.72
C ASP A 118 -6.75 -20.91 21.17
N GLN A 119 -7.06 -21.63 20.08
CA GLN A 119 -6.14 -22.57 19.43
C GLN A 119 -4.83 -21.87 19.04
N LEU A 120 -4.91 -20.67 18.46
CA LEU A 120 -3.73 -19.90 18.06
C LEU A 120 -2.88 -19.40 19.24
N ILE A 121 -3.47 -19.20 20.42
CA ILE A 121 -2.72 -18.88 21.65
C ILE A 121 -2.06 -20.14 22.23
N GLU A 122 -2.76 -21.27 22.25
CA GLU A 122 -2.25 -22.54 22.79
C GLU A 122 -1.17 -23.16 21.88
N GLU A 123 -1.31 -23.07 20.55
CA GLU A 123 -0.28 -23.52 19.59
C GLU A 123 1.05 -22.75 19.73
N GLU A 124 1.01 -21.50 20.18
CA GLU A 124 2.19 -20.65 20.37
C GLU A 124 2.69 -20.68 21.83
N ARG A 125 1.93 -21.28 22.75
CA ARG A 125 2.16 -21.28 24.22
C ARG A 125 3.55 -21.71 24.64
N ASP A 126 4.05 -22.76 23.99
CA ASP A 126 5.28 -23.49 24.29
C ASP A 126 6.41 -23.19 23.27
N LYS A 127 6.21 -22.26 22.35
CA LYS A 127 7.22 -21.83 21.37
C LYS A 127 8.02 -20.63 21.92
N ASP A 128 9.34 -20.66 21.78
CA ASP A 128 10.23 -19.54 22.12
C ASP A 128 10.10 -18.40 21.10
N VAL A 129 9.00 -17.64 21.21
CA VAL A 129 8.62 -16.58 20.27
C VAL A 129 8.48 -15.27 21.06
N VAL A 130 9.58 -14.52 21.12
CA VAL A 130 9.71 -13.23 21.85
C VAL A 130 8.59 -12.22 21.56
N THR A 131 7.94 -12.30 20.39
CA THR A 131 6.78 -11.44 20.05
C THR A 131 5.46 -11.93 20.66
N PHE A 132 5.31 -13.24 20.86
CA PHE A 132 4.15 -13.82 21.54
C PHE A 132 4.21 -13.52 23.04
N ASP A 133 5.35 -13.71 23.71
CA ASP A 133 5.46 -13.44 25.16
C ASP A 133 5.10 -11.99 25.53
N LYS A 134 5.48 -11.02 24.69
CA LYS A 134 5.10 -9.59 24.84
C LYS A 134 3.62 -9.29 24.60
N LEU A 135 2.87 -10.22 24.01
CA LEU A 135 1.44 -10.08 23.70
C LEU A 135 0.56 -11.00 24.57
N LYS A 136 1.11 -12.10 25.10
CA LYS A 136 0.41 -13.24 25.73
C LYS A 136 -0.67 -12.84 26.72
N ALA A 137 -0.35 -11.92 27.63
CA ALA A 137 -1.29 -11.39 28.62
C ALA A 137 -2.47 -10.65 27.96
N ALA A 138 -2.19 -9.72 27.03
CA ALA A 138 -3.20 -8.97 26.30
C ALA A 138 -4.09 -9.84 25.39
N LEU A 139 -3.50 -10.83 24.72
CA LEU A 139 -4.21 -11.80 23.88
C LEU A 139 -5.20 -12.62 24.73
N SER A 140 -4.72 -13.17 25.85
CA SER A 140 -5.53 -13.97 26.78
C SER A 140 -6.64 -13.12 27.43
N HIS A 141 -6.30 -11.92 27.89
CA HIS A 141 -7.25 -10.94 28.45
C HIS A 141 -8.38 -10.63 27.47
N THR A 142 -8.04 -10.26 26.24
CA THR A 142 -9.00 -9.89 25.21
C THR A 142 -9.89 -11.07 24.83
N VAL A 143 -9.33 -12.29 24.69
CA VAL A 143 -10.12 -13.50 24.38
C VAL A 143 -11.08 -13.85 25.52
N GLN A 144 -10.66 -13.80 26.78
CA GLN A 144 -11.55 -14.06 27.92
C GLN A 144 -12.63 -12.98 28.05
N ALA A 145 -12.29 -11.70 27.87
CA ALA A 145 -13.27 -10.62 27.90
C ALA A 145 -14.30 -10.76 26.76
N THR A 146 -13.86 -11.11 25.55
CA THR A 146 -14.73 -11.37 24.38
C THR A 146 -15.64 -12.57 24.63
N ARG A 147 -15.12 -13.67 25.20
CA ARG A 147 -15.91 -14.84 25.61
C ARG A 147 -17.03 -14.45 26.56
N THR A 148 -16.74 -13.60 27.54
CA THR A 148 -17.73 -13.17 28.52
C THR A 148 -18.89 -12.39 27.91
N HIS A 149 -18.62 -11.51 26.95
CA HIS A 149 -19.68 -10.83 26.19
C HIS A 149 -20.51 -11.80 25.35
N LEU A 150 -19.91 -12.79 24.68
CA LEU A 150 -20.68 -13.83 23.97
C LEU A 150 -21.57 -14.65 24.92
N LEU A 151 -21.10 -14.99 26.12
CA LEU A 151 -21.91 -15.67 27.14
C LEU A 151 -23.05 -14.78 27.63
N LEU A 152 -22.82 -13.46 27.78
CA LEU A 152 -23.84 -12.50 28.15
C LEU A 152 -24.94 -12.37 27.07
N HIS A 153 -24.55 -12.25 25.80
CA HIS A 153 -25.48 -12.26 24.65
C HIS A 153 -26.31 -13.56 24.60
N ALA A 154 -25.68 -14.71 24.84
CA ALA A 154 -26.35 -16.01 24.94
C ALA A 154 -27.17 -16.22 26.25
N GLY A 155 -27.38 -15.18 27.05
CA GLY A 155 -28.16 -15.21 28.30
C GLY A 155 -27.52 -15.96 29.47
N LYS A 156 -26.29 -16.45 29.34
CA LYS A 156 -25.54 -17.24 30.32
C LYS A 156 -24.87 -16.36 31.39
N VAL A 157 -25.62 -15.45 32.00
CA VAL A 157 -25.12 -14.40 32.91
C VAL A 157 -24.25 -14.94 34.05
N ALA A 158 -24.58 -16.12 34.60
CA ALA A 158 -23.80 -16.73 35.68
C ALA A 158 -22.41 -17.23 35.21
N GLU A 159 -22.34 -17.89 34.05
CA GLU A 159 -21.07 -18.33 33.45
C GLU A 159 -20.24 -17.10 33.03
N ALA A 160 -20.89 -16.11 32.42
CA ALA A 160 -20.27 -14.85 32.03
C ALA A 160 -19.61 -14.16 33.23
N LYS A 161 -20.35 -13.96 34.33
CA LYS A 161 -19.82 -13.31 35.53
C LYS A 161 -18.66 -14.11 36.15
N GLN A 162 -18.77 -15.45 36.22
CA GLN A 162 -17.69 -16.29 36.76
C GLN A 162 -16.37 -16.11 36.00
N ILE A 163 -16.42 -15.92 34.67
CA ILE A 163 -15.22 -15.63 33.87
C ILE A 163 -14.74 -14.19 34.14
N ALA A 164 -15.62 -13.18 34.12
CA ALA A 164 -15.22 -11.79 34.41
C ALA A 164 -14.57 -11.60 35.79
N ASP A 165 -15.12 -12.23 36.83
CA ASP A 165 -14.57 -12.19 38.20
C ASP A 165 -13.14 -12.82 38.29
N SER A 166 -12.67 -13.49 37.22
CA SER A 166 -11.31 -14.03 37.09
C SER A 166 -10.37 -13.22 36.18
N ILE A 167 -10.87 -12.23 35.44
CA ILE A 167 -10.08 -11.36 34.56
C ILE A 167 -9.48 -10.22 35.38
N GLN A 168 -8.19 -9.94 35.22
CA GLN A 168 -7.55 -8.80 35.87
C GLN A 168 -7.95 -7.48 35.16
N PRO A 169 -8.41 -6.44 35.88
CA PRO A 169 -8.65 -5.12 35.30
C PRO A 169 -7.39 -4.55 34.62
N VAL A 170 -7.55 -3.92 33.46
CA VAL A 170 -6.37 -3.48 32.67
C VAL A 170 -5.49 -2.47 33.39
N VAL A 171 -6.09 -1.61 34.22
CA VAL A 171 -5.38 -0.65 35.09
C VAL A 171 -4.45 -1.34 36.10
N SER A 172 -4.66 -2.62 36.41
CA SER A 172 -3.81 -3.44 37.30
C SER A 172 -2.71 -4.26 36.59
N LEU A 173 -2.72 -4.30 35.25
CA LEU A 173 -1.68 -4.96 34.45
C LEU A 173 -0.40 -4.10 34.41
N THR A 174 0.75 -4.69 34.03
CA THR A 174 1.99 -3.89 33.89
C THR A 174 1.92 -2.95 32.69
N ASN A 175 2.71 -1.87 32.67
CA ASN A 175 2.77 -0.95 31.52
C ASN A 175 3.00 -1.67 30.18
N ASN A 176 3.79 -2.74 30.16
CA ASN A 176 4.05 -3.53 28.96
C ASN A 176 2.80 -4.28 28.49
N ASP A 177 2.05 -4.86 29.42
CA ASP A 177 0.80 -5.59 29.13
C ASP A 177 -0.32 -4.62 28.74
N GLN A 178 -0.41 -3.45 29.39
CA GLN A 178 -1.31 -2.36 29.00
C GLN A 178 -0.99 -1.86 27.59
N ALA A 179 0.30 -1.65 27.27
CA ALA A 179 0.74 -1.29 25.93
C ALA A 179 0.39 -2.38 24.89
N ALA A 180 0.53 -3.66 25.27
CA ALA A 180 0.11 -4.78 24.43
C ALA A 180 -1.42 -4.79 24.19
N VAL A 181 -2.26 -4.50 25.20
CA VAL A 181 -3.72 -4.34 25.02
C VAL A 181 -4.03 -3.19 24.06
N GLN A 182 -3.38 -2.03 24.23
CA GLN A 182 -3.52 -0.91 23.29
C GLN A 182 -3.03 -1.27 21.88
N ALA A 183 -2.03 -2.15 21.74
CA ALA A 183 -1.60 -2.67 20.45
C ALA A 183 -2.64 -3.60 19.80
N VAL A 184 -3.37 -4.44 20.57
CA VAL A 184 -4.51 -5.21 20.05
C VAL A 184 -5.61 -4.25 19.57
N LYS A 185 -5.97 -3.24 20.38
CA LYS A 185 -6.96 -2.20 20.03
C LYS A 185 -6.60 -1.47 18.74
N ALA A 186 -5.36 -1.01 18.62
CA ALA A 186 -4.86 -0.34 17.42
C ALA A 186 -4.97 -1.23 16.17
N ARG A 187 -4.60 -2.52 16.27
CA ARG A 187 -4.72 -3.47 15.15
C ARG A 187 -6.16 -3.81 14.81
N PHE A 188 -7.05 -3.94 15.79
CA PHE A 188 -8.49 -4.13 15.55
C PHE A 188 -9.06 -2.96 14.73
N TYR A 189 -8.74 -1.73 15.15
CA TYR A 189 -9.17 -0.52 14.44
C TYR A 189 -8.57 -0.37 13.02
N TYR A 190 -7.45 -1.03 12.67
CA TYR A 190 -6.95 -1.10 11.27
C TYR A 190 -7.90 -1.84 10.30
N LEU A 191 -8.94 -2.53 10.78
CA LEU A 191 -9.85 -3.26 9.89
C LEU A 191 -11.02 -2.39 9.38
N TYR A 192 -11.20 -1.21 9.97
CA TYR A 192 -12.19 -0.20 9.56
C TYR A 192 -11.54 0.94 8.75
N ARG A 193 -12.33 1.89 8.24
CA ARG A 193 -11.84 2.96 7.33
C ARG A 193 -11.27 4.16 8.10
N ASN A 194 -11.86 5.35 8.01
CA ASN A 194 -11.30 6.61 8.46
C ASN A 194 -11.45 6.79 9.97
N GLU A 195 -12.63 6.51 10.52
CA GLU A 195 -12.92 6.63 11.96
C GLU A 195 -12.01 5.68 12.77
N GLY A 196 -11.99 4.40 12.41
CA GLY A 196 -11.07 3.41 12.98
C GLY A 196 -9.59 3.77 12.78
N THR A 197 -9.17 4.28 11.61
CA THR A 197 -7.75 4.64 11.40
C THR A 197 -7.29 5.78 12.32
N ARG A 198 -8.17 6.70 12.75
CA ARG A 198 -7.86 7.73 13.75
C ARG A 198 -7.66 7.11 15.14
N LEU A 199 -8.62 6.32 15.61
CA LEU A 199 -8.54 5.59 16.89
C LEU A 199 -7.32 4.66 16.95
N ALA A 200 -6.95 4.05 15.84
CA ALA A 200 -5.77 3.21 15.72
C ALA A 200 -4.45 3.97 15.94
N VAL A 201 -4.37 5.25 15.52
CA VAL A 201 -3.20 6.10 15.82
C VAL A 201 -3.16 6.46 17.29
N GLN A 202 -4.30 6.80 17.91
CA GLN A 202 -4.38 7.10 19.34
C GLN A 202 -3.95 5.89 20.20
N CYS A 203 -4.52 4.70 19.98
CA CYS A 203 -4.11 3.48 20.69
C CYS A 203 -2.63 3.11 20.43
N ALA A 204 -2.10 3.32 19.22
CA ALA A 204 -0.69 3.08 18.94
C ALA A 204 0.22 4.06 19.70
N LYS A 205 -0.12 5.36 19.72
CA LYS A 205 0.62 6.36 20.52
C LYS A 205 0.53 6.07 22.02
N LEU A 206 -0.59 5.56 22.54
CA LEU A 206 -0.67 5.11 23.95
C LEU A 206 0.18 3.87 24.24
N ALA A 207 0.25 2.88 23.33
CA ALA A 207 1.18 1.77 23.49
C ALA A 207 2.64 2.28 23.56
N LEU A 208 2.95 3.32 22.77
CA LEU A 208 4.25 3.97 22.79
C LEU A 208 4.50 4.81 24.06
N THR A 209 3.53 5.54 24.62
CA THR A 209 3.76 6.29 25.87
C THR A 209 3.92 5.38 27.10
N LEU A 210 3.21 4.25 27.12
CA LEU A 210 3.31 3.25 28.19
C LEU A 210 4.67 2.51 28.19
N ALA A 211 5.22 2.23 27.01
CA ALA A 211 6.49 1.52 26.83
C ALA A 211 7.32 2.12 25.66
N PRO A 212 7.89 3.33 25.82
CA PRO A 212 8.51 4.10 24.71
C PRO A 212 9.76 3.45 24.14
N ASP A 213 10.41 2.60 24.91
CA ASP A 213 11.62 1.91 24.49
C ASP A 213 11.38 0.68 23.59
N GLU A 214 10.14 0.19 23.47
CA GLU A 214 9.82 -1.05 22.76
C GLU A 214 9.73 -0.88 21.22
N PRO A 215 10.58 -1.55 20.43
CA PRO A 215 10.55 -1.44 18.97
C PRO A 215 9.22 -1.83 18.31
N LEU A 216 8.45 -2.77 18.89
CA LEU A 216 7.15 -3.16 18.36
C LEU A 216 6.13 -2.00 18.36
N TRP A 217 6.12 -1.16 19.40
CA TRP A 217 5.17 -0.05 19.52
C TRP A 217 5.60 1.17 18.69
N GLN A 218 6.92 1.39 18.56
CA GLN A 218 7.49 2.36 17.62
C GLN A 218 7.07 2.04 16.17
N VAL A 219 7.20 0.77 15.76
CA VAL A 219 6.80 0.30 14.42
C VAL A 219 5.27 0.32 14.23
N LEU A 220 4.49 -0.05 15.25
CA LEU A 220 3.03 0.03 15.21
C LEU A 220 2.54 1.47 15.01
N THR A 221 3.15 2.43 15.70
CA THR A 221 2.82 3.87 15.61
C THR A 221 3.19 4.41 14.23
N ALA A 222 4.38 4.09 13.72
CA ALA A 222 4.78 4.46 12.36
C ALA A 222 3.86 3.82 11.29
N GLU A 223 3.48 2.55 11.42
CA GLU A 223 2.49 1.91 10.54
C GLU A 223 1.11 2.58 10.62
N ALA A 224 0.70 3.09 11.80
CA ALA A 224 -0.58 3.75 12.01
C ALA A 224 -0.61 5.16 11.40
N VAL A 225 0.41 5.99 11.67
CA VAL A 225 0.57 7.34 11.08
C VAL A 225 0.67 7.24 9.55
N ARG A 226 1.46 6.29 9.05
CA ARG A 226 1.58 5.98 7.61
C ARG A 226 0.26 5.53 6.98
N ARG A 227 -0.60 4.87 7.74
CA ARG A 227 -1.95 4.50 7.30
C ARG A 227 -2.86 5.72 7.26
N LEU A 228 -2.90 6.53 8.32
CA LEU A 228 -3.70 7.76 8.38
C LEU A 228 -3.40 8.68 7.20
N ARG A 229 -2.11 8.92 6.92
CA ARG A 229 -1.60 9.66 5.75
C ARG A 229 -2.09 9.14 4.38
N LYS A 230 -2.46 7.86 4.28
CA LYS A 230 -2.95 7.22 3.04
C LYS A 230 -4.46 7.19 2.91
N PHE A 231 -5.19 7.41 4.01
CA PHE A 231 -6.66 7.52 4.04
C PHE A 231 -7.13 8.98 4.05
N LEU A 232 -6.40 9.87 4.72
CA LEU A 232 -6.65 11.31 4.77
C LEU A 232 -5.57 12.04 3.93
N PRO A 233 -5.80 12.30 2.63
CA PRO A 233 -4.81 12.90 1.74
C PRO A 233 -4.73 14.42 1.92
N SER A 234 -4.45 14.89 3.14
CA SER A 234 -4.08 16.28 3.41
C SER A 234 -2.70 16.59 2.83
N THR A 235 -1.75 15.65 2.95
CA THR A 235 -0.46 15.70 2.23
C THR A 235 -0.03 14.30 1.77
N ASP A 236 0.77 14.24 0.70
CA ASP A 236 1.46 13.02 0.25
C ASP A 236 2.77 12.79 1.07
N GLN A 237 3.10 13.70 1.99
CA GLN A 237 4.41 13.87 2.63
C GLN A 237 4.56 13.01 3.89
N VAL A 238 5.64 12.22 3.94
CA VAL A 238 6.03 11.42 5.11
C VAL A 238 6.41 12.36 6.27
N SER A 239 5.86 12.13 7.46
CA SER A 239 6.21 12.92 8.65
C SER A 239 7.56 12.50 9.24
N GLU A 240 8.22 13.42 9.95
CA GLU A 240 9.46 13.12 10.66
C GLU A 240 9.23 12.11 11.81
N GLU A 241 8.04 12.12 12.42
CA GLU A 241 7.58 11.06 13.34
C GLU A 241 7.57 9.67 12.67
N GLU A 242 7.05 9.53 11.44
CA GLU A 242 7.02 8.24 10.72
C GLU A 242 8.44 7.71 10.46
N VAL A 243 9.40 8.58 10.15
CA VAL A 243 10.79 8.19 9.88
C VAL A 243 11.57 7.90 11.16
N SER A 244 11.57 8.82 12.13
CA SER A 244 12.36 8.72 13.37
C SER A 244 11.99 7.49 14.21
N LEU A 245 10.71 7.16 14.33
CA LEU A 245 10.25 5.93 14.99
C LEU A 245 10.78 4.65 14.31
N LEU A 246 10.84 4.64 12.98
CA LEU A 246 11.39 3.51 12.21
C LEU A 246 12.92 3.45 12.28
N GLU A 247 13.61 4.59 12.33
CA GLU A 247 15.06 4.66 12.57
C GLU A 247 15.41 4.14 13.98
N HIS A 248 14.68 4.55 15.02
CA HIS A 248 14.85 4.09 16.39
C HIS A 248 14.59 2.58 16.52
N ALA A 249 13.49 2.08 15.95
CA ALA A 249 13.16 0.66 16.00
C ALA A 249 14.16 -0.23 15.24
N ALA A 250 14.66 0.24 14.09
CA ALA A 250 15.71 -0.46 13.32
C ALA A 250 17.10 -0.33 13.97
N GLY A 251 17.37 0.74 14.71
CA GLY A 251 18.57 0.93 15.51
C GLY A 251 18.63 -0.04 16.70
N LYS A 252 17.52 -0.18 17.43
CA LYS A 252 17.39 -1.11 18.57
C LYS A 252 17.31 -2.57 18.16
N GLN A 253 16.50 -2.88 17.14
CA GLN A 253 16.31 -4.25 16.66
C GLN A 253 16.42 -4.29 15.13
N ARG A 254 17.51 -4.87 14.65
CA ARG A 254 17.80 -5.14 13.22
C ARG A 254 16.92 -6.28 12.69
N ASN A 255 15.62 -6.02 12.60
CA ASN A 255 14.62 -6.92 12.04
C ASN A 255 14.37 -6.56 10.57
N ALA A 256 14.34 -7.57 9.67
CA ALA A 256 14.12 -7.38 8.25
C ALA A 256 12.82 -6.58 7.94
N ARG A 257 11.74 -6.77 8.70
CA ARG A 257 10.50 -5.98 8.55
C ARG A 257 10.71 -4.50 8.88
N HIS A 258 11.45 -4.17 9.93
CA HIS A 258 11.71 -2.79 10.34
C HIS A 258 12.51 -2.07 9.24
N LEU A 259 13.54 -2.74 8.71
CA LEU A 259 14.36 -2.23 7.60
C LEU A 259 13.54 -2.04 6.31
N VAL A 260 12.64 -2.96 5.98
CA VAL A 260 11.71 -2.81 4.83
C VAL A 260 10.77 -1.62 5.01
N LEU A 261 10.23 -1.41 6.21
CA LEU A 261 9.34 -0.28 6.48
C LEU A 261 10.11 1.05 6.39
N LEU A 262 11.30 1.15 7.00
CA LEU A 262 12.17 2.32 6.91
C LEU A 262 12.62 2.61 5.46
N ALA A 263 12.94 1.56 4.68
CA ALA A 263 13.26 1.67 3.26
C ALA A 263 12.08 2.18 2.42
N GLN A 264 10.85 1.82 2.80
CA GLN A 264 9.65 2.34 2.16
C GLN A 264 9.34 3.79 2.57
N ALA A 265 9.60 4.16 3.83
CA ALA A 265 9.46 5.52 4.34
C ALA A 265 10.39 6.48 3.58
N TYR A 266 11.72 6.27 3.63
CA TYR A 266 12.68 7.10 2.87
C TYR A 266 12.38 7.20 1.37
N ARG A 267 11.93 6.11 0.75
CA ARG A 267 11.51 6.10 -0.65
C ARG A 267 10.27 6.97 -0.87
N GLU A 268 9.29 6.91 0.01
CA GLU A 268 8.07 7.73 -0.04
C GLU A 268 8.39 9.21 0.24
N SER A 269 9.31 9.51 1.16
CA SER A 269 9.81 10.87 1.40
C SER A 269 10.46 11.43 0.13
N ALA A 270 11.40 10.69 -0.47
CA ALA A 270 12.09 11.11 -1.69
C ALA A 270 11.15 11.28 -2.90
N ASP A 271 10.08 10.49 -3.00
CA ASP A 271 9.04 10.64 -4.03
C ASP A 271 8.12 11.84 -3.75
N ALA A 272 7.80 12.14 -2.49
CA ALA A 272 7.05 13.33 -2.09
C ALA A 272 7.84 14.63 -2.34
N THR A 273 9.06 14.73 -1.82
CA THR A 273 9.95 15.90 -2.03
C THR A 273 10.24 16.11 -3.52
N PHE A 274 10.44 15.05 -4.28
CA PHE A 274 10.58 15.17 -5.73
C PHE A 274 9.30 15.70 -6.40
N LYS A 275 8.09 15.26 -6.01
CA LYS A 275 6.83 15.80 -6.56
C LYS A 275 6.64 17.28 -6.25
N GLN A 276 7.02 17.72 -5.05
CA GLN A 276 6.93 19.13 -4.62
C GLN A 276 7.84 19.99 -5.50
N HIS A 277 9.13 19.65 -5.59
CA HIS A 277 10.15 20.47 -6.24
C HIS A 277 10.36 20.20 -7.74
N ARG A 278 9.63 19.27 -8.38
CA ARG A 278 9.79 18.92 -9.81
C ARG A 278 9.61 20.07 -10.80
N SER A 279 9.05 21.19 -10.36
CA SER A 279 8.81 22.39 -11.16
C SER A 279 10.01 23.35 -11.14
N ASP A 280 10.91 23.19 -10.16
CA ASP A 280 11.99 24.11 -9.87
C ASP A 280 13.10 23.92 -10.93
N PRO A 281 13.45 24.94 -11.73
CA PRO A 281 14.38 24.77 -12.87
C PRO A 281 15.74 24.20 -12.45
N ASP A 282 16.23 24.61 -11.28
CA ASP A 282 17.54 24.25 -10.75
C ASP A 282 17.52 23.01 -9.85
N LEU A 283 16.39 22.28 -9.73
CA LEU A 283 16.26 21.11 -8.83
C LEU A 283 17.47 20.17 -8.93
N PHE A 284 17.88 19.77 -10.13
CA PHE A 284 18.95 18.80 -10.34
C PHE A 284 20.36 19.28 -9.89
N HIS A 285 20.50 20.53 -9.49
CA HIS A 285 21.73 21.14 -8.97
C HIS A 285 21.58 21.64 -7.52
N SER A 286 20.40 21.51 -6.90
CA SER A 286 20.13 21.98 -5.54
C SER A 286 20.41 20.91 -4.47
N GLN A 287 20.58 21.36 -3.23
CA GLN A 287 20.74 20.47 -2.06
C GLN A 287 19.57 19.47 -1.95
N ILE A 288 18.34 19.92 -2.24
CA ILE A 288 17.12 19.11 -2.19
C ILE A 288 17.25 17.86 -3.08
N PHE A 289 17.91 17.94 -4.25
CA PHE A 289 18.13 16.76 -5.09
C PHE A 289 19.23 15.83 -4.58
N LEU A 290 20.21 16.35 -3.83
CA LEU A 290 21.17 15.52 -3.09
C LEU A 290 20.44 14.77 -1.96
N ASP A 291 19.56 15.43 -1.21
CA ASP A 291 18.79 14.83 -0.13
C ASP A 291 17.82 13.73 -0.66
N ILE A 292 17.14 14.01 -1.78
CA ILE A 292 16.35 13.03 -2.54
C ILE A 292 17.21 11.84 -3.00
N SER A 293 18.41 12.12 -3.53
CA SER A 293 19.38 11.10 -3.95
C SER A 293 19.80 10.20 -2.78
N ASP A 294 20.00 10.78 -1.60
CA ASP A 294 20.54 10.08 -0.45
C ASP A 294 19.46 9.30 0.30
N MET A 295 18.25 9.83 0.43
CA MET A 295 17.07 9.04 0.86
C MET A 295 16.85 7.82 -0.04
N GLN A 296 16.99 7.96 -1.36
CA GLN A 296 16.93 6.83 -2.30
C GLN A 296 18.08 5.83 -2.12
N ALA A 297 19.27 6.30 -1.75
CA ALA A 297 20.43 5.44 -1.47
C ALA A 297 20.30 4.71 -0.13
N LYS A 298 19.77 5.37 0.91
CA LYS A 298 19.41 4.75 2.20
C LYS A 298 18.37 3.64 1.97
N ALA A 299 17.27 3.95 1.25
CA ALA A 299 16.23 2.99 0.91
C ALA A 299 16.78 1.76 0.16
N PHE A 300 17.63 1.95 -0.84
CA PHE A 300 18.26 0.84 -1.57
C PHE A 300 19.10 -0.07 -0.65
N LYS A 301 19.97 0.53 0.18
CA LYS A 301 20.81 -0.22 1.15
C LYS A 301 19.95 -1.03 2.13
N LEU A 302 18.88 -0.44 2.67
CA LEU A 302 17.99 -1.09 3.63
C LEU A 302 17.21 -2.27 3.02
N TYR A 303 16.80 -2.20 1.74
CA TYR A 303 16.24 -3.36 1.05
C TYR A 303 17.27 -4.49 0.89
N GLN A 304 18.54 -4.17 0.56
CA GLN A 304 19.61 -5.18 0.49
C GLN A 304 19.90 -5.80 1.86
N GLU A 305 19.91 -5.00 2.93
CA GLU A 305 20.13 -5.46 4.30
C GLU A 305 19.00 -6.40 4.74
N ALA A 306 17.74 -6.02 4.52
CA ALA A 306 16.58 -6.88 4.83
C ALA A 306 16.61 -8.22 4.08
N LEU A 307 16.94 -8.22 2.79
CA LEU A 307 17.13 -9.43 1.99
C LEU A 307 18.30 -10.30 2.47
N SER A 308 19.34 -9.70 3.07
CA SER A 308 20.46 -10.45 3.66
C SER A 308 20.10 -11.11 5.00
N LEU A 309 19.18 -10.52 5.78
CA LEU A 309 18.70 -11.07 7.04
C LEU A 309 17.63 -12.16 6.84
N ARG A 310 16.80 -12.05 5.80
CA ARG A 310 15.71 -12.98 5.46
C ARG A 310 15.61 -13.18 3.94
N PRO A 311 16.54 -13.95 3.33
CA PRO A 311 16.57 -14.17 1.87
C PRO A 311 15.41 -15.05 1.36
N ASP A 312 14.82 -15.87 2.22
CA ASP A 312 13.80 -16.87 1.88
C ASP A 312 12.42 -16.57 2.49
N ASP A 313 12.18 -15.33 2.93
CA ASP A 313 10.87 -14.87 3.41
C ASP A 313 10.05 -14.26 2.24
N GLU A 314 8.81 -14.72 2.04
CA GLU A 314 7.93 -14.24 0.97
C GLU A 314 7.69 -12.74 1.05
N VAL A 315 7.42 -12.24 2.27
CA VAL A 315 6.94 -10.88 2.51
C VAL A 315 8.10 -9.90 2.33
N VAL A 316 9.28 -10.23 2.85
CA VAL A 316 10.53 -9.48 2.59
C VAL A 316 10.83 -9.45 1.10
N ASN A 317 10.79 -10.60 0.41
CA ASN A 317 11.06 -10.65 -1.04
C ASN A 317 10.03 -9.83 -1.85
N ARG A 318 8.73 -9.98 -1.58
CA ARG A 318 7.64 -9.24 -2.22
C ARG A 318 7.79 -7.74 -2.01
N LEU A 319 7.99 -7.31 -0.76
CA LEU A 319 8.08 -5.90 -0.40
C LEU A 319 9.40 -5.23 -0.83
N CYS A 320 10.54 -5.94 -0.79
CA CYS A 320 11.80 -5.46 -1.35
C CYS A 320 11.75 -5.38 -2.87
N GLY A 321 11.20 -6.39 -3.55
CA GLY A 321 11.03 -6.40 -5.00
C GLY A 321 10.19 -5.22 -5.48
N TYR A 322 8.98 -5.05 -4.93
CA TYR A 322 8.13 -3.88 -5.19
C TYR A 322 8.76 -2.56 -4.72
N GLY A 323 9.55 -2.60 -3.64
CA GLY A 323 10.40 -1.52 -3.14
C GLY A 323 11.34 -0.97 -4.21
N LEU A 324 12.16 -1.86 -4.76
CA LEU A 324 13.15 -1.61 -5.80
C LEU A 324 12.50 -1.16 -7.12
N LEU A 325 11.38 -1.76 -7.54
CA LEU A 325 10.64 -1.34 -8.76
C LEU A 325 10.18 0.12 -8.73
N LYS A 326 10.05 0.71 -7.53
CA LYS A 326 9.56 2.09 -7.32
C LYS A 326 10.69 3.12 -7.14
N LEU A 327 11.94 2.70 -6.94
CA LEU A 327 13.09 3.61 -6.98
C LEU A 327 13.35 4.09 -8.42
N PRO A 328 13.94 5.29 -8.62
CA PRO A 328 14.32 5.75 -9.95
C PRO A 328 15.28 4.80 -10.66
N ALA A 329 15.18 4.71 -11.99
CA ALA A 329 15.91 3.72 -12.81
C ALA A 329 17.45 3.82 -12.81
N PHE A 330 18.02 4.79 -12.09
CA PHE A 330 19.47 4.93 -11.85
C PHE A 330 19.90 4.58 -10.41
N LYS A 331 18.94 4.39 -9.49
CA LYS A 331 19.13 3.90 -8.11
C LYS A 331 18.54 2.48 -7.91
N SER A 332 17.59 2.08 -8.75
CA SER A 332 16.95 0.76 -8.76
C SER A 332 17.82 -0.30 -9.44
N ASP A 333 17.97 -1.47 -8.80
CA ASP A 333 18.37 -2.70 -9.50
C ASP A 333 17.13 -3.52 -9.87
N TYR A 334 16.73 -3.39 -11.13
CA TYR A 334 15.63 -4.15 -11.72
C TYR A 334 15.86 -5.67 -11.76
N ARG A 335 17.11 -6.16 -11.75
CA ARG A 335 17.40 -7.60 -11.70
C ARG A 335 17.25 -8.15 -10.29
N LEU A 336 17.70 -7.39 -9.29
CA LEU A 336 17.43 -7.74 -7.90
C LEU A 336 15.91 -7.73 -7.65
N ALA A 337 15.21 -6.71 -8.14
CA ALA A 337 13.75 -6.65 -8.06
C ALA A 337 13.06 -7.87 -8.70
N GLU A 338 13.48 -8.28 -9.91
CA GLU A 338 12.97 -9.47 -10.57
C GLU A 338 13.25 -10.75 -9.76
N ASN A 339 14.48 -10.93 -9.28
CA ASN A 339 14.86 -12.10 -8.49
C ASN A 339 14.06 -12.20 -7.19
N CYS A 340 13.86 -11.09 -6.48
CA CYS A 340 13.04 -11.05 -5.26
C CYS A 340 11.58 -11.40 -5.57
N LEU A 341 10.97 -10.81 -6.60
CA LEU A 341 9.58 -11.08 -6.95
C LEU A 341 9.37 -12.52 -7.45
N LEU A 342 10.34 -13.10 -8.15
CA LEU A 342 10.31 -14.52 -8.49
C LEU A 342 10.50 -15.41 -7.26
N ARG A 343 11.37 -15.05 -6.31
CA ARG A 343 11.55 -15.82 -5.06
C ARG A 343 10.29 -15.79 -4.19
N ALA A 344 9.64 -14.63 -4.05
CA ALA A 344 8.33 -14.53 -3.41
C ALA A 344 7.26 -15.40 -4.10
N LEU A 345 7.33 -15.57 -5.43
CA LEU A 345 6.39 -16.43 -6.17
C LEU A 345 6.75 -17.92 -6.08
N GLU A 346 8.03 -18.28 -5.95
CA GLU A 346 8.44 -19.65 -5.61
C GLU A 346 7.92 -20.07 -4.23
N LEU A 347 7.90 -19.14 -3.28
CA LEU A 347 7.43 -19.34 -1.90
C LEU A 347 5.89 -19.30 -1.79
N SER A 348 5.20 -18.46 -2.57
CA SER A 348 3.73 -18.38 -2.60
C SER A 348 3.20 -18.22 -4.04
N PRO A 349 3.03 -19.33 -4.79
CA PRO A 349 2.75 -19.32 -6.25
C PRO A 349 1.44 -18.67 -6.70
N ASN A 350 0.52 -18.45 -5.77
CA ASN A 350 -0.80 -17.85 -6.01
C ASN A 350 -0.98 -16.50 -5.30
N ASN A 351 0.07 -15.89 -4.75
CA ASN A 351 -0.03 -14.59 -4.07
C ASN A 351 -0.41 -13.46 -5.05
N PRO A 352 -1.63 -12.88 -4.95
CA PRO A 352 -2.12 -11.90 -5.94
C PRO A 352 -1.27 -10.62 -6.01
N THR A 353 -0.62 -10.24 -4.91
CA THR A 353 0.22 -9.04 -4.83
C THR A 353 1.59 -9.26 -5.46
N THR A 354 2.20 -10.44 -5.30
CA THR A 354 3.46 -10.81 -5.97
C THR A 354 3.27 -10.93 -7.48
N ILE A 355 2.19 -11.57 -7.92
CA ILE A 355 1.88 -11.74 -9.35
C ILE A 355 1.65 -10.38 -10.03
N HIS A 356 0.90 -9.46 -9.40
CA HIS A 356 0.73 -8.08 -9.89
C HIS A 356 2.05 -7.31 -9.90
N SER A 357 2.90 -7.48 -8.89
CA SER A 357 4.23 -6.86 -8.84
C SER A 357 5.14 -7.33 -9.98
N LEU A 358 5.04 -8.60 -10.40
CA LEU A 358 5.70 -9.10 -11.62
C LEU A 358 5.11 -8.49 -12.89
N GLY A 359 3.77 -8.33 -12.98
CA GLY A 359 3.13 -7.57 -14.06
C GLY A 359 3.68 -6.14 -14.17
N LEU A 360 3.87 -5.46 -13.02
CA LEU A 360 4.51 -4.14 -12.95
C LEU A 360 6.01 -4.16 -13.30
N TYR A 361 6.73 -5.26 -13.05
CA TYR A 361 8.10 -5.45 -13.55
C TYR A 361 8.14 -5.57 -15.08
N TYR A 362 7.30 -6.43 -15.67
CA TYR A 362 7.23 -6.54 -17.13
C TYR A 362 6.79 -5.22 -17.76
N TYR A 363 5.86 -4.47 -17.15
CA TYR A 363 5.46 -3.14 -17.60
C TYR A 363 6.59 -2.10 -17.53
N LYS A 364 7.24 -1.93 -16.37
CA LYS A 364 8.17 -0.81 -16.12
C LYS A 364 9.65 -1.13 -16.29
N GLY A 365 10.06 -2.34 -15.89
CA GLY A 365 11.44 -2.81 -16.01
C GLY A 365 11.79 -3.14 -17.46
N LEU A 366 10.96 -3.94 -18.12
CA LEU A 366 11.22 -4.47 -19.46
C LEU A 366 10.42 -3.78 -20.57
N MET A 367 9.21 -3.27 -20.27
CA MET A 367 8.20 -2.83 -21.25
C MET A 367 7.75 -3.96 -22.19
N GLU A 368 7.50 -5.13 -21.61
CA GLU A 368 6.94 -6.31 -22.27
C GLU A 368 5.44 -6.37 -21.96
N TYR A 369 4.66 -5.54 -22.65
CA TYR A 369 3.25 -5.27 -22.31
C TYR A 369 2.34 -6.50 -22.40
N GLU A 370 2.65 -7.45 -23.27
CA GLU A 370 1.93 -8.72 -23.42
C GLU A 370 2.06 -9.58 -22.14
N LYS A 371 3.27 -9.76 -21.64
CA LYS A 371 3.51 -10.46 -20.36
C LYS A 371 2.94 -9.67 -19.18
N ALA A 372 3.06 -8.34 -19.20
CA ALA A 372 2.43 -7.51 -18.18
C ALA A 372 0.91 -7.72 -18.13
N ALA A 373 0.24 -7.80 -19.28
CA ALA A 373 -1.19 -8.12 -19.36
C ALA A 373 -1.50 -9.51 -18.77
N LEU A 374 -0.73 -10.55 -19.12
CA LEU A 374 -0.92 -11.91 -18.60
C LEU A 374 -0.77 -11.98 -17.07
N PHE A 375 0.29 -11.38 -16.52
CA PHE A 375 0.50 -11.34 -15.07
C PHE A 375 -0.59 -10.52 -14.35
N CYS A 376 -0.98 -9.36 -14.89
CA CYS A 376 -2.07 -8.56 -14.33
C CYS A 376 -3.43 -9.29 -14.42
N GLU A 377 -3.70 -10.05 -15.49
CA GLU A 377 -4.92 -10.86 -15.61
C GLU A 377 -4.92 -12.05 -14.63
N LYS A 378 -3.79 -12.75 -14.43
CA LYS A 378 -3.68 -13.81 -13.41
C LYS A 378 -3.90 -13.26 -12.00
N ALA A 379 -3.28 -12.12 -11.67
CA ALA A 379 -3.50 -11.46 -10.38
C ALA A 379 -4.96 -10.99 -10.21
N GLY A 380 -5.58 -10.44 -11.27
CA GLY A 380 -6.98 -10.03 -11.27
C GLY A 380 -7.96 -11.18 -11.02
N LYS A 381 -7.74 -12.33 -11.68
CA LYS A 381 -8.50 -13.58 -11.43
C LYS A 381 -8.36 -14.06 -9.98
N LEU A 382 -7.23 -13.79 -9.34
CA LEU A 382 -6.96 -14.05 -7.91
C LEU A 382 -7.38 -12.87 -7.00
N GLY A 383 -8.40 -12.10 -7.41
CA GLY A 383 -9.01 -11.04 -6.60
C GLY A 383 -8.35 -9.66 -6.68
N ASN A 384 -7.14 -9.52 -7.24
CA ASN A 384 -6.40 -8.24 -7.24
C ASN A 384 -7.04 -7.17 -8.15
N PHE A 385 -7.94 -6.39 -7.58
CA PHE A 385 -8.67 -5.34 -8.30
C PHE A 385 -7.76 -4.28 -8.97
N PRO A 386 -6.71 -3.73 -8.31
CA PRO A 386 -5.71 -2.90 -8.99
C PRO A 386 -5.05 -3.57 -10.21
N ALA A 387 -4.74 -4.86 -10.14
CA ALA A 387 -4.20 -5.61 -11.27
C ALA A 387 -5.23 -5.77 -12.41
N SER A 388 -6.50 -5.97 -12.08
CA SER A 388 -7.60 -6.00 -13.05
C SER A 388 -7.73 -4.68 -13.83
N LEU A 389 -7.48 -3.52 -13.21
CA LEU A 389 -7.44 -2.23 -13.92
C LEU A 389 -6.14 -2.07 -14.73
N ASP A 390 -4.96 -2.37 -14.16
CA ASP A 390 -3.70 -2.33 -14.92
C ASP A 390 -3.73 -3.28 -16.14
N MET A 391 -4.45 -4.40 -16.08
CA MET A 391 -4.66 -5.35 -17.18
C MET A 391 -5.34 -4.68 -18.38
N LEU A 392 -6.37 -3.84 -18.17
CA LEU A 392 -7.02 -3.06 -19.23
C LEU A 392 -6.02 -2.11 -19.91
N ARG A 393 -5.19 -1.41 -19.11
CA ARG A 393 -4.12 -0.55 -19.63
C ARG A 393 -3.12 -1.34 -20.45
N MET A 394 -2.66 -2.51 -19.97
CA MET A 394 -1.70 -3.33 -20.70
C MET A 394 -2.28 -3.84 -22.02
N LYS A 395 -3.54 -4.31 -22.05
CA LYS A 395 -4.22 -4.72 -23.29
C LYS A 395 -4.35 -3.55 -24.28
N ARG A 396 -4.67 -2.33 -23.82
CA ARG A 396 -4.67 -1.13 -24.68
C ARG A 396 -3.29 -0.78 -25.23
N LEU A 397 -2.21 -1.04 -24.48
CA LEU A 397 -0.82 -0.86 -24.94
C LEU A 397 -0.37 -1.95 -25.93
N VAL A 398 -0.98 -3.14 -25.92
CA VAL A 398 -0.69 -4.24 -26.84
C VAL A 398 -1.49 -4.09 -28.15
N TYR A 399 -2.82 -4.04 -28.09
CA TYR A 399 -3.68 -4.06 -29.28
C TYR A 399 -4.02 -2.66 -29.82
N GLY A 400 -3.64 -1.59 -29.12
CA GLY A 400 -3.84 -0.20 -29.56
C GLY A 400 -5.32 0.15 -29.72
N VAL A 401 -5.65 0.82 -30.83
CA VAL A 401 -7.03 1.25 -31.16
C VAL A 401 -7.99 0.05 -31.27
N ASN A 402 -7.48 -1.12 -31.66
CA ASN A 402 -8.27 -2.34 -31.84
C ASN A 402 -8.70 -3.00 -30.51
N TYR A 403 -8.26 -2.50 -29.36
CA TYR A 403 -8.76 -2.97 -28.06
C TYR A 403 -10.10 -2.31 -27.72
N ASP A 404 -11.16 -3.11 -27.72
CA ASP A 404 -12.43 -2.78 -27.05
C ASP A 404 -12.36 -3.20 -25.56
N PRO A 405 -12.30 -2.26 -24.59
CA PRO A 405 -12.31 -2.59 -23.17
C PRO A 405 -13.72 -2.91 -22.65
N VAL A 406 -14.81 -2.66 -23.39
CA VAL A 406 -16.20 -2.82 -22.91
C VAL A 406 -16.47 -4.27 -22.49
N PHE A 407 -15.90 -5.25 -23.20
CA PHE A 407 -16.02 -6.67 -22.84
C PHE A 407 -15.32 -7.00 -21.52
N ASP A 408 -14.09 -6.56 -21.32
CA ASP A 408 -13.37 -6.81 -20.06
C ASP A 408 -13.95 -5.99 -18.90
N PHE A 409 -14.41 -4.75 -19.12
CA PHE A 409 -15.16 -3.97 -18.11
C PHE A 409 -16.42 -4.71 -17.63
N ARG A 410 -17.18 -5.36 -18.53
CA ARG A 410 -18.34 -6.20 -18.14
C ARG A 410 -17.92 -7.39 -17.28
N LYS A 411 -16.77 -8.02 -17.55
CA LYS A 411 -16.22 -9.07 -16.66
C LYS A 411 -15.87 -8.51 -15.29
N LEU A 412 -15.30 -7.30 -15.20
CA LEU A 412 -15.00 -6.68 -13.92
C LEU A 412 -16.28 -6.36 -13.12
N LEU A 413 -17.36 -5.91 -13.80
CA LEU A 413 -18.68 -5.74 -13.17
C LEU A 413 -19.32 -7.07 -12.74
N GLN A 414 -19.01 -8.19 -13.42
CA GLN A 414 -19.46 -9.52 -13.00
C GLN A 414 -18.63 -10.06 -11.83
N GLN A 415 -17.32 -9.83 -11.82
CA GLN A 415 -16.38 -10.35 -10.80
C GLN A 415 -16.44 -9.56 -9.49
N TYR A 416 -16.68 -8.25 -9.56
CA TYR A 416 -16.66 -7.34 -8.41
C TYR A 416 -18.01 -6.63 -8.20
N GLY A 417 -19.09 -7.14 -8.79
CA GLY A 417 -20.41 -6.48 -8.76
C GLY A 417 -21.01 -6.32 -7.36
N ASP A 418 -20.68 -7.23 -6.43
CA ASP A 418 -21.15 -7.22 -5.04
C ASP A 418 -20.34 -6.28 -4.13
N ASP A 419 -19.14 -5.86 -4.56
CA ASP A 419 -18.32 -4.88 -3.86
C ASP A 419 -18.63 -3.48 -4.43
N GLN A 420 -19.52 -2.75 -3.75
CA GLN A 420 -20.02 -1.46 -4.23
C GLN A 420 -18.89 -0.47 -4.56
N THR A 421 -17.81 -0.42 -3.77
CA THR A 421 -16.66 0.47 -4.03
C THR A 421 -15.90 0.07 -5.30
N LYS A 422 -15.60 -1.23 -5.50
CA LYS A 422 -14.96 -1.72 -6.73
C LYS A 422 -15.88 -1.55 -7.95
N ARG A 423 -17.17 -1.85 -7.81
CA ARG A 423 -18.22 -1.63 -8.82
C ARG A 423 -18.26 -0.17 -9.27
N HIS A 424 -18.33 0.77 -8.33
CA HIS A 424 -18.38 2.20 -8.63
C HIS A 424 -17.12 2.67 -9.36
N GLU A 425 -15.93 2.23 -8.94
CA GLU A 425 -14.68 2.52 -9.65
C GLU A 425 -14.70 1.97 -11.09
N VAL A 426 -15.20 0.75 -11.32
CA VAL A 426 -15.33 0.18 -12.68
C VAL A 426 -16.30 0.97 -13.55
N LEU A 427 -17.45 1.37 -13.01
CA LEU A 427 -18.43 2.23 -13.71
C LEU A 427 -17.82 3.61 -14.05
N CYS A 428 -17.06 4.20 -13.12
CA CYS A 428 -16.38 5.48 -13.31
C CYS A 428 -15.29 5.39 -14.39
N GLN A 429 -14.44 4.35 -14.34
CA GLN A 429 -13.42 4.08 -15.36
C GLN A 429 -14.05 3.86 -16.74
N MET A 430 -15.16 3.09 -16.80
CA MET A 430 -15.90 2.81 -18.04
C MET A 430 -16.56 4.08 -18.63
N GLY A 431 -17.21 4.90 -17.81
CA GLY A 431 -17.74 6.21 -18.22
C GLY A 431 -16.63 7.14 -18.72
N SER A 432 -15.50 7.18 -18.02
CA SER A 432 -14.34 7.99 -18.43
C SER A 432 -13.68 7.51 -19.73
N TYR A 433 -13.76 6.22 -20.06
CA TYR A 433 -13.31 5.70 -21.35
C TYR A 433 -14.21 6.22 -22.50
N PHE A 434 -15.54 6.14 -22.34
CA PHE A 434 -16.44 6.69 -23.36
C PHE A 434 -16.29 8.20 -23.53
N LEU A 435 -16.12 8.95 -22.44
CA LEU A 435 -15.90 10.40 -22.46
C LEU A 435 -14.55 10.78 -23.09
N LEU A 436 -13.45 10.16 -22.67
CA LEU A 436 -12.09 10.62 -23.00
C LEU A 436 -11.47 9.90 -24.22
N PHE A 437 -11.96 8.72 -24.63
CA PHE A 437 -11.39 7.94 -25.74
C PHE A 437 -12.35 7.71 -26.92
N GLU A 438 -13.64 7.47 -26.68
CA GLU A 438 -14.64 7.45 -27.77
C GLU A 438 -15.23 8.83 -28.08
N ARG A 439 -15.03 9.82 -27.19
CA ARG A 439 -15.80 11.09 -27.12
C ARG A 439 -17.33 10.89 -27.23
N ASN A 440 -17.84 9.70 -26.89
CA ASN A 440 -19.27 9.44 -26.86
C ASN A 440 -19.84 9.81 -25.49
N VAL A 441 -20.23 11.08 -25.38
CA VAL A 441 -20.76 11.69 -24.17
C VAL A 441 -22.03 10.99 -23.68
N ILE A 442 -22.93 10.59 -24.59
CA ILE A 442 -24.22 9.96 -24.26
C ILE A 442 -24.02 8.62 -23.56
N LYS A 443 -23.13 7.76 -24.06
CA LYS A 443 -22.73 6.52 -23.38
C LYS A 443 -22.05 6.80 -22.05
N ALA A 444 -21.17 7.81 -21.98
CA ALA A 444 -20.48 8.16 -20.73
C ALA A 444 -21.49 8.55 -19.63
N PHE A 445 -22.45 9.43 -19.97
CA PHE A 445 -23.53 9.88 -19.08
C PHE A 445 -24.36 8.71 -18.55
N LYS A 446 -24.62 7.67 -19.36
CA LYS A 446 -25.31 6.46 -18.89
C LYS A 446 -24.62 5.79 -17.69
N TYR A 447 -23.29 5.82 -17.60
CA TYR A 447 -22.56 5.26 -16.45
C TYR A 447 -22.51 6.23 -15.26
N PHE A 448 -22.35 7.55 -15.51
CA PHE A 448 -22.39 8.55 -14.44
C PHE A 448 -23.77 8.68 -13.78
N LYS A 449 -24.86 8.55 -14.55
CA LYS A 449 -26.25 8.50 -14.05
C LYS A 449 -26.54 7.25 -13.21
N ILE A 450 -25.81 6.14 -13.43
CA ILE A 450 -25.85 4.98 -12.53
C ILE A 450 -25.14 5.30 -11.21
N LEU A 451 -23.92 5.87 -11.25
CA LEU A 451 -23.17 6.22 -10.04
C LEU A 451 -23.93 7.18 -9.12
N ILE A 452 -24.57 8.21 -9.68
CA ILE A 452 -25.37 9.16 -8.90
C ILE A 452 -26.63 8.50 -8.33
N LYS A 453 -27.26 7.56 -9.06
CA LYS A 453 -28.41 6.79 -8.57
C LYS A 453 -28.03 5.73 -7.52
N GLU A 454 -26.82 5.18 -7.59
CA GLU A 454 -26.27 4.23 -6.60
C GLU A 454 -25.56 4.95 -5.42
N GLU A 455 -25.81 6.26 -5.27
CA GLU A 455 -25.30 7.15 -4.21
C GLU A 455 -23.78 7.01 -3.98
N ALA A 456 -23.04 6.92 -5.09
CA ALA A 456 -21.60 6.71 -5.06
C ALA A 456 -20.83 7.84 -4.38
N GLU A 457 -19.75 7.49 -3.65
CA GLU A 457 -18.75 8.45 -3.18
C GLU A 457 -18.19 9.27 -4.37
N LEU A 458 -18.71 10.49 -4.59
CA LEU A 458 -18.35 11.34 -5.74
C LEU A 458 -16.87 11.77 -5.74
N THR A 459 -16.15 11.48 -4.66
CA THR A 459 -14.68 11.54 -4.57
C THR A 459 -14.00 10.80 -5.72
N ILE A 460 -14.53 9.66 -6.19
CA ILE A 460 -13.95 8.93 -7.34
C ILE A 460 -13.97 9.75 -8.63
N MET A 461 -15.00 10.59 -8.82
CA MET A 461 -15.14 11.47 -9.98
C MET A 461 -14.35 12.77 -9.82
N MET A 462 -14.37 13.39 -8.63
CA MET A 462 -13.60 14.61 -8.34
C MET A 462 -12.08 14.40 -8.37
N ASN A 463 -11.62 13.19 -8.06
CA ASN A 463 -10.21 12.85 -7.88
C ASN A 463 -9.73 11.74 -8.85
N HIS A 464 -10.29 11.72 -10.06
CA HIS A 464 -10.14 10.63 -11.03
C HIS A 464 -8.72 10.48 -11.61
N LYS A 465 -8.38 9.23 -11.97
CA LYS A 465 -7.29 8.89 -12.91
C LYS A 465 -7.76 7.82 -13.89
N CYS A 466 -7.94 8.21 -15.16
CA CYS A 466 -8.30 7.27 -16.21
C CYS A 466 -7.19 6.23 -16.43
N THR A 467 -7.58 4.95 -16.34
CA THR A 467 -6.70 3.77 -16.46
C THR A 467 -5.82 3.80 -17.72
N PHE A 468 -6.35 4.31 -18.83
CA PHE A 468 -5.70 4.29 -20.13
C PHE A 468 -4.71 5.45 -20.36
N LEU A 469 -4.73 6.51 -19.54
CA LEU A 469 -3.87 7.70 -19.67
C LEU A 469 -2.67 7.65 -18.71
N ASN A 470 -1.56 8.28 -19.09
CA ASN A 470 -0.36 8.41 -18.24
C ASN A 470 -0.43 9.68 -17.38
N MET A 471 -1.36 9.71 -16.43
CA MET A 471 -1.71 10.93 -15.69
C MET A 471 -0.80 11.17 -14.47
N ALA A 472 -0.08 12.29 -14.49
CA ALA A 472 0.69 12.77 -13.33
C ALA A 472 -0.23 13.25 -12.20
N ARG A 473 -1.12 14.20 -12.50
CA ARG A 473 -2.16 14.72 -11.59
C ARG A 473 -3.46 13.93 -11.72
N LYS A 474 -4.37 14.09 -10.76
CA LYS A 474 -5.78 13.66 -10.87
C LYS A 474 -6.57 14.72 -11.67
N ILE A 475 -7.76 14.40 -12.15
CA ILE A 475 -8.72 15.36 -12.74
C ILE A 475 -10.07 15.28 -12.02
N ASN A 476 -10.79 16.40 -12.01
CA ASN A 476 -12.22 16.40 -11.72
C ASN A 476 -12.98 16.03 -13.01
N LEU A 477 -13.61 14.85 -13.06
CA LEU A 477 -14.40 14.41 -14.20
C LEU A 477 -15.61 15.32 -14.47
N PHE A 478 -16.20 15.95 -13.45
CA PHE A 478 -17.35 16.83 -13.64
C PHE A 478 -17.03 17.99 -14.60
N GLN A 479 -15.80 18.50 -14.60
CA GLN A 479 -15.39 19.53 -15.55
C GLN A 479 -15.40 19.04 -17.01
N TYR A 480 -14.95 17.81 -17.25
CA TYR A 480 -14.92 17.20 -18.58
C TYR A 480 -16.33 16.80 -19.05
N ILE A 481 -17.19 16.39 -18.10
CA ILE A 481 -18.61 16.10 -18.32
C ILE A 481 -19.37 17.37 -18.76
N VAL A 482 -19.16 18.50 -18.07
CA VAL A 482 -19.75 19.79 -18.44
C VAL A 482 -19.19 20.30 -19.77
N ASN A 483 -17.87 20.20 -19.99
CA ASN A 483 -17.22 20.65 -21.22
C ASN A 483 -17.74 19.91 -22.47
N GLU A 484 -17.57 18.57 -22.52
CA GLU A 484 -17.97 17.79 -23.69
C GLU A 484 -19.51 17.74 -23.82
N GLY A 485 -20.25 17.77 -22.71
CA GLY A 485 -21.71 17.85 -22.73
C GLY A 485 -22.23 19.17 -23.30
N THR A 486 -21.60 20.30 -22.97
CA THR A 486 -21.94 21.60 -23.56
C THR A 486 -21.57 21.66 -25.04
N LEU A 487 -20.41 21.12 -25.44
CA LEU A 487 -20.01 21.03 -26.85
C LEU A 487 -20.98 20.16 -27.68
N LEU A 488 -21.43 19.03 -27.13
CA LEU A 488 -22.46 18.19 -27.76
C LEU A 488 -23.78 18.96 -27.97
N LEU A 489 -24.25 19.69 -26.95
CA LEU A 489 -25.47 20.50 -27.06
C LEU A 489 -25.32 21.73 -27.97
N GLN A 490 -24.08 22.16 -28.27
CA GLN A 490 -23.76 23.19 -29.25
C GLN A 490 -23.63 22.64 -30.68
N GLY A 491 -23.67 21.32 -30.89
CA GLY A 491 -23.44 20.68 -32.19
C GLY A 491 -21.96 20.62 -32.59
N GLU A 492 -21.04 20.86 -31.65
CA GLU A 492 -19.58 20.87 -31.86
C GLU A 492 -18.96 19.46 -31.68
N ILE A 493 -19.75 18.49 -31.22
CA ILE A 493 -19.43 17.06 -31.19
C ILE A 493 -20.58 16.32 -31.88
N GLU A 494 -20.27 15.44 -32.83
CA GLU A 494 -21.27 14.65 -33.55
C GLU A 494 -21.96 13.62 -32.63
N SER A 495 -23.26 13.78 -32.42
CA SER A 495 -24.11 12.70 -31.92
C SER A 495 -24.31 11.63 -32.99
N ARG A 496 -24.37 10.35 -32.61
CA ARG A 496 -24.77 9.29 -33.54
C ARG A 496 -26.29 9.35 -33.75
N GLU A 497 -26.77 9.18 -34.98
CA GLU A 497 -28.20 9.28 -35.33
C GLU A 497 -29.12 8.44 -34.43
N ALA A 498 -28.68 7.24 -34.03
CA ALA A 498 -29.42 6.35 -33.13
C ALA A 498 -29.47 6.81 -31.66
N GLU A 499 -28.78 7.90 -31.30
CA GLU A 499 -28.60 8.41 -29.94
C GLU A 499 -29.26 9.81 -29.74
N GLU A 500 -29.82 10.45 -30.78
CA GLU A 500 -30.40 11.81 -30.72
C GLU A 500 -31.46 12.00 -29.62
N ASN A 501 -32.34 11.01 -29.40
CA ASN A 501 -33.38 11.08 -28.37
C ASN A 501 -32.81 11.26 -26.95
N SER A 502 -31.53 10.91 -26.71
CA SER A 502 -30.83 11.09 -25.44
C SER A 502 -30.06 12.43 -25.32
N LEU A 503 -30.13 13.33 -26.31
CA LEU A 503 -29.68 14.72 -26.14
C LEU A 503 -30.50 15.45 -25.05
N SER A 504 -31.78 15.07 -24.91
CA SER A 504 -32.65 15.53 -23.83
C SER A 504 -32.17 15.06 -22.44
N ASP A 505 -31.79 13.78 -22.29
CA ASP A 505 -31.18 13.23 -21.08
C ASP A 505 -29.88 13.96 -20.71
N VAL A 506 -29.01 14.23 -21.70
CA VAL A 506 -27.76 14.98 -21.50
C VAL A 506 -28.04 16.39 -20.99
N LYS A 507 -29.01 17.09 -21.60
CA LYS A 507 -29.39 18.44 -21.15
C LYS A 507 -29.94 18.43 -19.73
N THR A 508 -30.91 17.57 -19.43
CA THR A 508 -31.51 17.48 -18.09
C THR A 508 -30.45 17.20 -17.01
N PHE A 509 -29.48 16.32 -17.28
CA PHE A 509 -28.39 16.02 -16.37
C PHE A 509 -27.43 17.21 -16.15
N LEU A 510 -27.19 18.03 -17.18
CA LEU A 510 -26.41 19.27 -17.04
C LEU A 510 -27.19 20.37 -16.30
N ASP A 511 -28.50 20.49 -16.55
CA ASP A 511 -29.37 21.41 -15.81
C ASP A 511 -29.45 21.01 -14.31
N GLU A 512 -29.52 19.70 -14.00
CA GLU A 512 -29.40 19.15 -12.64
C GLU A 512 -28.04 19.50 -11.99
N LEU A 513 -26.91 19.21 -12.66
CA LEU A 513 -25.57 19.56 -12.17
C LEU A 513 -25.38 21.06 -11.99
N LYS A 514 -26.04 21.91 -12.80
CA LYS A 514 -25.95 23.36 -12.67
C LYS A 514 -26.67 23.90 -11.43
N VAL A 515 -27.66 23.17 -10.92
CA VAL A 515 -28.33 23.49 -9.65
C VAL A 515 -27.49 23.04 -8.45
N SER A 516 -26.78 21.90 -8.53
CA SER A 516 -25.92 21.42 -7.43
C SER A 516 -24.54 22.06 -7.38
N ASN A 517 -23.98 22.41 -8.53
CA ASN A 517 -22.58 22.82 -8.72
C ASN A 517 -22.45 23.92 -9.80
N PRO A 518 -23.01 25.12 -9.57
CA PRO A 518 -22.97 26.22 -10.55
C PRO A 518 -21.53 26.62 -10.95
N GLU A 519 -20.56 26.48 -10.04
CA GLU A 519 -19.14 26.84 -10.23
C GLU A 519 -18.46 26.09 -11.38
N LEU A 520 -18.97 24.92 -11.77
CA LEU A 520 -18.46 24.15 -12.91
C LEU A 520 -18.79 24.81 -14.27
N PHE A 521 -19.82 25.65 -14.30
CA PHE A 521 -20.35 26.32 -15.50
C PHE A 521 -19.80 27.74 -15.69
N ASP A 522 -19.12 28.30 -14.69
CA ASP A 522 -18.38 29.56 -14.81
C ASP A 522 -17.06 29.39 -15.57
N ILE A 523 -16.58 28.15 -15.69
CA ILE A 523 -15.35 27.80 -16.41
C ILE A 523 -15.65 27.73 -17.93
N PRO A 524 -14.92 28.49 -18.77
CA PRO A 524 -15.22 28.57 -20.20
C PRO A 524 -14.97 27.26 -20.93
N VAL A 525 -15.87 26.92 -21.85
CA VAL A 525 -15.81 25.70 -22.67
C VAL A 525 -14.58 25.72 -23.59
N ASN A 526 -13.81 24.63 -23.57
CA ASN A 526 -12.57 24.48 -24.33
C ASN A 526 -12.62 23.20 -25.19
N LYS A 527 -12.61 23.36 -26.52
CA LYS A 527 -12.64 22.26 -27.50
C LYS A 527 -11.41 21.34 -27.43
N ASP A 528 -10.25 21.91 -27.09
CA ASP A 528 -8.98 21.20 -26.98
C ASP A 528 -8.82 20.44 -25.64
N LEU A 529 -9.72 20.60 -24.65
CA LEU A 529 -9.51 20.12 -23.27
C LEU A 529 -9.15 18.62 -23.17
N VAL A 530 -9.86 17.76 -23.90
CA VAL A 530 -9.58 16.32 -23.96
C VAL A 530 -8.29 16.03 -24.73
N ASP A 531 -8.00 16.78 -25.78
CA ASP A 531 -6.79 16.57 -26.61
C ASP A 531 -5.53 17.03 -25.89
N GLU A 532 -5.58 18.11 -25.12
CA GLU A 532 -4.49 18.55 -24.24
C GLU A 532 -4.16 17.46 -23.21
N LEU A 533 -5.18 16.83 -22.61
CA LEU A 533 -5.00 15.70 -21.70
C LEU A 533 -4.31 14.50 -22.38
N HIS A 534 -4.64 14.21 -23.64
CA HIS A 534 -3.94 13.19 -24.44
C HIS A 534 -2.49 13.60 -24.76
N ARG A 535 -2.26 14.85 -25.21
CA ARG A 535 -0.91 15.40 -25.49
C ARG A 535 0.01 15.25 -24.27
N ILE A 536 -0.47 15.66 -23.08
CA ILE A 536 0.26 15.51 -21.81
C ILE A 536 0.54 14.02 -21.48
N SER A 537 -0.43 13.14 -21.70
CA SER A 537 -0.27 11.68 -21.48
C SER A 537 0.78 11.06 -22.41
N ASP A 538 0.80 11.43 -23.69
CA ASP A 538 1.78 10.92 -24.64
C ASP A 538 3.18 11.54 -24.44
N ASP A 539 3.32 12.81 -24.04
CA ASP A 539 4.63 13.39 -23.69
C ASP A 539 5.28 12.69 -22.49
N ILE A 540 4.47 12.33 -21.49
CA ILE A 540 4.91 11.51 -20.35
C ILE A 540 5.37 10.13 -20.83
N LYS A 541 4.60 9.47 -21.71
CA LYS A 541 4.94 8.17 -22.32
C LYS A 541 6.24 8.24 -23.14
N GLN A 542 6.38 9.22 -24.04
CA GLN A 542 7.59 9.44 -24.84
C GLN A 542 8.82 9.70 -23.95
N THR A 543 8.63 10.41 -22.84
CA THR A 543 9.69 10.62 -21.84
C THR A 543 10.14 9.31 -21.18
N TYR A 544 9.25 8.33 -20.97
CA TYR A 544 9.63 6.98 -20.52
C TYR A 544 10.34 6.17 -21.62
N LEU A 545 9.86 6.20 -22.87
CA LEU A 545 10.49 5.49 -24.00
C LEU A 545 11.95 5.94 -24.19
N ARG A 546 12.19 7.25 -24.30
CA ARG A 546 13.52 7.86 -24.43
C ARG A 546 14.45 7.50 -23.26
N LYS A 547 13.91 7.30 -22.04
CA LYS A 547 14.67 6.85 -20.87
C LYS A 547 15.07 5.36 -20.97
N LYS A 548 14.19 4.48 -21.46
CA LYS A 548 14.55 3.07 -21.74
C LYS A 548 15.62 2.96 -22.82
N GLU A 549 15.47 3.66 -23.94
CA GLU A 549 16.42 3.64 -25.06
C GLU A 549 17.84 4.03 -24.62
N ARG A 550 17.97 5.13 -23.86
CA ARG A 550 19.24 5.55 -23.26
C ARG A 550 19.82 4.48 -22.32
N ARG A 551 19.00 3.91 -21.43
CA ARG A 551 19.40 2.84 -20.49
C ARG A 551 19.91 1.60 -21.22
N ASP A 552 19.22 1.17 -22.26
CA ASP A 552 19.51 -0.08 -22.95
C ASP A 552 20.67 0.10 -23.96
N SER A 553 20.82 1.29 -24.56
CA SER A 553 22.05 1.70 -25.28
C SER A 553 23.28 1.71 -24.36
N LEU A 554 23.16 2.19 -23.11
CA LEU A 554 24.25 2.15 -22.12
C LEU A 554 24.63 0.72 -21.71
N LYS A 555 23.65 -0.18 -21.56
CA LYS A 555 23.92 -1.62 -21.35
C LYS A 555 24.69 -2.22 -22.51
N GLU A 556 24.32 -1.90 -23.74
CA GLU A 556 24.95 -2.45 -24.94
C GLU A 556 26.36 -1.89 -25.16
N LYS A 557 26.59 -0.60 -24.87
CA LYS A 557 27.94 -0.03 -24.80
C LYS A 557 28.83 -0.76 -23.77
N ARG A 558 28.31 -1.03 -22.57
CA ARG A 558 29.02 -1.78 -21.52
C ARG A 558 29.35 -3.23 -21.92
N ARG A 559 28.45 -3.92 -22.63
CA ARG A 559 28.69 -5.27 -23.18
C ARG A 559 29.79 -5.28 -24.24
N ASN A 560 29.81 -4.27 -25.11
CA ASN A 560 30.79 -4.19 -26.19
C ASN A 560 32.16 -3.66 -25.72
N SER A 561 32.23 -2.88 -24.62
CA SER A 561 33.49 -2.59 -23.94
C SER A 561 34.03 -3.82 -23.19
N SER A 562 33.19 -4.58 -22.47
CA SER A 562 33.62 -5.84 -21.82
C SER A 562 33.99 -6.97 -22.79
N ARG A 563 33.73 -6.80 -24.09
CA ARG A 563 34.19 -7.68 -25.18
C ARG A 563 35.50 -7.20 -25.85
N ARG A 564 36.06 -6.06 -25.44
CA ARG A 564 37.23 -5.42 -26.08
C ARG A 564 38.41 -5.08 -25.16
N GLY A 565 38.32 -5.35 -23.85
CA GLY A 565 39.44 -5.13 -22.92
C GLY A 565 39.26 -5.90 -21.60
N SER A 566 40.36 -6.11 -20.88
CA SER A 566 40.39 -6.74 -19.56
C SER A 566 39.67 -5.88 -18.50
N LEU A 567 39.16 -6.54 -17.46
CA LEU A 567 38.15 -5.96 -16.57
C LEU A 567 38.76 -5.38 -15.27
N GLU A 568 39.74 -4.47 -15.38
CA GLU A 568 40.38 -3.85 -14.21
C GLU A 568 40.34 -2.30 -14.20
N ASP A 569 40.64 -1.61 -15.30
CA ASP A 569 40.91 -0.14 -15.25
C ASP A 569 39.70 0.78 -14.97
N ASN A 570 38.47 0.34 -15.25
CA ASN A 570 37.31 1.24 -15.33
C ASN A 570 36.61 1.59 -13.99
N PHE A 571 37.09 1.08 -12.85
CA PHE A 571 36.61 1.53 -11.52
C PHE A 571 37.52 2.57 -10.85
N ALA A 572 38.72 2.84 -11.39
CA ALA A 572 39.73 3.67 -10.74
C ALA A 572 39.55 5.20 -10.89
N ILE A 573 38.63 5.65 -11.74
CA ILE A 573 38.59 7.04 -12.24
C ILE A 573 37.63 7.97 -11.46
N ILE A 574 36.65 7.43 -10.73
CA ILE A 574 35.64 8.23 -9.98
C ILE A 574 36.06 8.52 -8.52
N TRP A 575 37.11 7.87 -8.01
CA TRP A 575 37.62 8.01 -6.63
C TRP A 575 39.00 8.71 -6.55
N ARG A 576 39.29 9.67 -7.44
CA ARG A 576 40.56 10.42 -7.47
C ARG A 576 40.41 11.95 -7.51
N GLN A 577 39.53 12.52 -6.68
CA GLN A 577 39.52 13.97 -6.36
C GLN A 577 39.27 14.26 -4.87
N SER A 578 39.98 13.56 -3.98
CA SER A 578 40.26 14.01 -2.62
C SER A 578 41.62 13.46 -2.16
N GLU A 579 42.21 14.09 -1.14
CA GLU A 579 43.45 13.69 -0.45
C GLU A 579 44.73 13.62 -1.30
N GLY A 580 45.43 14.76 -1.38
CA GLY A 580 46.85 14.80 -1.76
C GLY A 580 47.76 14.70 -0.54
N GLY A 581 48.55 13.63 -0.42
CA GLY A 581 49.52 13.47 0.67
C GLY A 581 50.40 12.22 0.54
N PRO A 582 51.71 12.33 0.23
CA PRO A 582 52.57 11.16 0.10
C PRO A 582 53.23 10.78 1.43
N ASN A 583 52.90 9.59 1.97
CA ASN A 583 53.78 8.62 2.66
C ASN A 583 52.98 7.69 3.59
N TYR A 584 52.97 6.37 3.33
CA TYR A 584 53.62 5.35 4.17
C TYR A 584 53.50 3.93 3.56
N ARG A 585 54.15 2.93 4.18
CA ARG A 585 54.32 1.56 3.66
C ARG A 585 53.25 0.57 4.16
N ARG A 586 52.96 -0.44 3.33
CA ARG A 586 52.48 -1.82 3.64
C ARG A 586 52.04 -2.12 5.09
N ARG A 587 50.82 -2.66 5.25
CA ARG A 587 50.61 -4.03 5.77
C ARG A 587 49.25 -4.60 5.35
N SER A 588 49.03 -5.89 5.65
CA SER A 588 47.93 -6.73 5.14
C SER A 588 46.94 -7.12 6.24
N SER A 589 45.64 -6.94 5.98
CA SER A 589 44.50 -7.79 6.38
C SER A 589 43.19 -7.02 6.09
N GLY A 590 42.06 -7.62 5.72
CA GLY A 590 41.76 -8.98 5.29
C GLY A 590 40.35 -8.98 4.68
N ASN A 591 40.13 -9.64 3.54
CA ASN A 591 38.97 -9.35 2.67
C ASN A 591 37.93 -10.49 2.66
N VAL A 592 36.78 -10.30 3.33
CA VAL A 592 35.69 -11.29 3.40
C VAL A 592 34.32 -10.58 3.42
N ASN A 593 33.59 -10.58 2.28
CA ASN A 593 32.14 -10.85 2.24
C ASN A 593 31.51 -10.96 0.84
N ASP A 594 32.11 -10.41 -0.22
CA ASP A 594 31.48 -10.33 -1.57
C ASP A 594 31.07 -11.68 -2.23
N ASN A 595 31.54 -12.81 -1.69
CA ASN A 595 31.35 -14.14 -2.29
C ASN A 595 30.06 -14.89 -1.87
N LEU A 596 29.27 -14.41 -0.90
CA LEU A 596 28.07 -15.12 -0.46
C LEU A 596 26.89 -14.99 -1.44
N MET A 597 26.47 -13.74 -1.73
CA MET A 597 25.34 -13.45 -2.63
C MET A 597 25.54 -14.02 -4.04
N GLY A 598 26.77 -14.02 -4.55
CA GLY A 598 27.09 -14.52 -5.89
C GLY A 598 26.90 -16.04 -6.09
N ARG A 599 26.77 -16.82 -5.01
CA ARG A 599 26.55 -18.29 -5.09
C ARG A 599 25.07 -18.68 -5.08
N VAL A 600 24.25 -18.03 -4.26
CA VAL A 600 22.81 -18.37 -4.12
C VAL A 600 22.08 -18.19 -5.46
N PHE A 601 22.29 -17.07 -6.15
CA PHE A 601 21.56 -16.74 -7.39
C PHE A 601 22.07 -17.41 -8.68
N ARG A 602 23.11 -18.27 -8.62
CA ARG A 602 23.75 -18.81 -9.85
C ARG A 602 23.12 -20.08 -10.44
N ASN A 603 22.34 -20.84 -9.67
CA ASN A 603 21.84 -22.16 -10.10
C ASN A 603 20.41 -22.16 -10.65
N ASN A 604 19.66 -21.05 -10.60
CA ASN A 604 18.20 -21.09 -10.72
C ASN A 604 17.64 -20.84 -12.15
N SER A 605 18.46 -20.87 -13.21
CA SER A 605 18.05 -20.49 -14.57
C SER A 605 17.07 -21.47 -15.23
N SER A 606 17.24 -22.77 -15.01
CA SER A 606 16.34 -23.82 -15.51
C SER A 606 14.99 -23.82 -14.81
N ASN A 607 14.99 -23.63 -13.48
CA ASN A 607 13.78 -23.53 -12.67
C ASN A 607 12.99 -22.26 -13.02
N LYS A 608 13.68 -21.12 -13.17
CA LYS A 608 13.08 -19.86 -13.63
C LYS A 608 12.37 -19.99 -14.98
N ALA A 609 12.94 -20.73 -15.92
CA ALA A 609 12.28 -20.97 -17.22
C ALA A 609 10.96 -21.73 -17.03
N LYS A 610 10.99 -22.88 -16.34
CA LYS A 610 9.79 -23.69 -16.06
C LYS A 610 8.73 -22.95 -15.25
N LEU A 611 9.14 -22.18 -14.25
CA LEU A 611 8.24 -21.37 -13.44
C LEU A 611 7.49 -20.35 -14.30
N LEU A 612 8.21 -19.59 -15.13
CA LEU A 612 7.61 -18.62 -16.05
C LEU A 612 6.72 -19.30 -17.10
N GLU A 613 7.16 -20.42 -17.68
CA GLU A 613 6.41 -21.21 -18.64
C GLU A 613 5.04 -21.64 -18.07
N ASN A 614 5.05 -22.27 -16.88
CA ASN A 614 3.84 -22.66 -16.12
C ASN A 614 2.94 -21.49 -15.68
N ILE A 615 3.42 -20.25 -15.71
CA ILE A 615 2.62 -19.04 -15.39
C ILE A 615 2.03 -18.41 -16.67
N THR A 616 2.73 -18.55 -17.80
CA THR A 616 2.34 -17.96 -19.09
C THR A 616 1.52 -18.89 -19.99
N SER A 617 1.51 -20.20 -19.71
CA SER A 617 0.58 -21.14 -20.32
C SER A 617 -0.88 -20.72 -20.07
N PRO A 618 -1.78 -20.78 -21.07
CA PRO A 618 -3.20 -20.56 -20.86
C PRO A 618 -3.75 -21.51 -19.78
N ILE A 619 -4.58 -20.98 -18.88
CA ILE A 619 -5.40 -21.82 -18.01
C ILE A 619 -6.48 -22.42 -18.90
N GLU A 620 -6.36 -23.70 -19.24
CA GLU A 620 -7.47 -24.47 -19.78
C GLU A 620 -8.61 -24.48 -18.76
N ALA A 621 -9.83 -24.22 -19.23
CA ALA A 621 -10.98 -24.06 -18.36
C ALA A 621 -11.56 -25.42 -17.94
N GLU A 622 -10.92 -26.07 -16.97
CA GLU A 622 -11.62 -27.10 -16.19
C GLU A 622 -12.83 -26.46 -15.51
N GLU A 623 -14.03 -26.99 -15.80
CA GLU A 623 -15.29 -26.35 -15.42
C GLU A 623 -15.48 -26.32 -13.91
N SER A 624 -15.73 -25.13 -13.37
CA SER A 624 -15.89 -24.85 -11.93
C SER A 624 -17.15 -25.49 -11.35
N SER A 625 -17.09 -26.80 -11.09
CA SER A 625 -18.22 -27.65 -10.67
C SER A 625 -17.97 -28.43 -9.37
N ASN A 626 -16.95 -28.06 -8.58
CA ASN A 626 -16.56 -28.78 -7.36
C ASN A 626 -16.36 -27.93 -6.09
N PHE A 627 -16.97 -26.73 -6.02
CA PHE A 627 -16.97 -25.89 -4.79
C PHE A 627 -18.35 -25.66 -4.17
N GLN A 628 -19.39 -26.40 -4.59
CA GLN A 628 -20.71 -26.40 -3.96
C GLN A 628 -21.31 -27.81 -3.85
N LYS A 629 -20.88 -28.59 -2.84
CA LYS A 629 -21.66 -29.67 -2.14
C LYS A 629 -20.79 -30.49 -1.17
N ARG A 630 -20.44 -29.93 0.00
CA ARG A 630 -20.02 -30.72 1.19
C ARG A 630 -20.61 -30.19 2.51
N GLN A 631 -21.92 -29.98 2.52
CA GLN A 631 -22.72 -30.04 3.75
C GLN A 631 -23.91 -30.98 3.55
N LYS A 632 -23.89 -32.13 4.22
CA LYS A 632 -25.05 -32.90 4.72
C LYS A 632 -24.56 -34.08 5.58
N ASN A 633 -25.35 -34.42 6.58
CA ASN A 633 -25.02 -35.41 7.62
C ASN A 633 -24.80 -36.82 7.07
N PRO A 634 -24.24 -37.72 7.87
CA PRO A 634 -25.13 -38.70 8.50
C PRO A 634 -25.09 -38.67 10.03
N GLN A 635 -26.26 -38.86 10.65
CA GLN A 635 -26.36 -39.19 12.07
C GLN A 635 -26.06 -40.68 12.30
N SER A 636 -25.57 -40.98 13.50
CA SER A 636 -25.57 -42.27 14.21
C SER A 636 -26.14 -43.52 13.53
N GLN A 637 -25.32 -44.56 13.43
CA GLN A 637 -25.59 -45.84 14.12
C GLN A 637 -24.26 -46.57 14.38
N GLY A 638 -24.11 -47.18 15.56
CA GLY A 638 -22.90 -47.89 15.95
C GLY A 638 -23.13 -49.40 16.08
N PHE A 639 -22.09 -50.19 15.84
CA PHE A 639 -22.05 -51.61 16.18
C PHE A 639 -20.66 -52.05 16.64
N TYR A 640 -20.64 -52.91 17.67
CA TYR A 640 -19.43 -53.56 18.18
C TYR A 640 -18.87 -54.59 17.19
N ARG A 641 -17.54 -54.71 17.09
CA ARG A 641 -16.86 -56.01 17.28
C ARG A 641 -15.36 -55.92 17.53
N ASN A 642 -14.86 -56.85 18.35
CA ASN A 642 -13.44 -57.10 18.59
C ASN A 642 -12.85 -58.03 17.51
N THR A 643 -11.56 -57.86 17.21
CA THR A 643 -10.49 -58.89 17.17
C THR A 643 -9.17 -58.15 16.85
N SER A 644 -8.17 -57.99 17.72
CA SER A 644 -7.28 -58.95 18.41
C SER A 644 -6.17 -59.57 17.55
N SER A 645 -4.92 -59.52 18.06
CA SER A 645 -3.69 -60.22 17.60
C SER A 645 -2.99 -59.66 16.34
N SER A 646 -1.65 -59.75 16.16
CA SER A 646 -0.54 -59.90 17.13
C SER A 646 0.85 -59.72 16.48
N ASN A 647 1.88 -59.45 17.30
CA ASN A 647 3.33 -59.62 17.01
C ASN A 647 3.94 -58.68 15.93
N ALA A 648 5.26 -58.40 15.88
CA ALA A 648 6.40 -58.79 16.73
C ALA A 648 7.30 -57.56 17.02
N ARG A 649 7.66 -57.27 18.28
CA ARG A 649 8.99 -57.54 18.89
C ARG A 649 10.22 -57.15 18.06
N HIS A 650 10.95 -56.13 18.50
CA HIS A 650 12.30 -56.19 19.12
C HIS A 650 12.47 -54.85 19.87
N ARG A 651 12.76 -54.76 21.19
CA ARG A 651 13.96 -55.17 21.97
C ARG A 651 15.26 -54.60 21.39
N SER A 652 16.11 -53.88 22.13
CA SER A 652 16.31 -53.90 23.60
C SER A 652 16.95 -52.62 24.20
N SER A 653 16.68 -52.39 25.50
CA SER A 653 17.52 -51.79 26.58
C SER A 653 18.70 -50.85 26.25
N GLY A 654 18.94 -49.72 26.95
CA GLY A 654 18.29 -49.17 28.16
C GLY A 654 19.06 -49.43 29.47
N SER A 655 19.08 -48.46 30.38
CA SER A 655 19.65 -48.54 31.74
C SER A 655 19.03 -47.49 32.67
N SER A 656 18.68 -47.89 33.89
CA SER A 656 18.17 -46.99 34.94
C SER A 656 19.28 -46.55 35.89
N SER A 657 19.13 -45.35 36.49
CA SER A 657 19.52 -45.12 37.88
C SER A 657 18.78 -43.89 38.46
N ASP A 658 17.91 -44.10 39.45
CA ASP A 658 17.47 -43.06 40.39
C ASP A 658 18.65 -42.53 41.23
N VAL A 659 18.49 -41.34 41.84
CA VAL A 659 18.78 -41.12 43.28
C VAL A 659 18.31 -39.72 43.76
N SER A 660 17.82 -39.71 45.00
CA SER A 660 17.18 -38.66 45.81
C SER A 660 17.56 -37.16 45.66
N GLN A 661 16.51 -36.34 45.73
CA GLN A 661 16.32 -35.15 46.60
C GLN A 661 17.53 -34.59 47.41
N SER A 662 17.64 -33.25 47.46
CA SER A 662 17.72 -32.52 48.74
C SER A 662 17.41 -31.02 48.58
N HIS A 663 16.82 -30.39 49.61
CA HIS A 663 16.64 -28.93 49.70
C HIS A 663 17.89 -28.26 50.29
N ARG A 664 18.19 -27.01 49.90
CA ARG A 664 18.39 -25.88 50.85
C ARG A 664 18.62 -24.50 50.19
N SER A 665 18.00 -23.52 50.83
CA SER A 665 18.36 -22.08 50.94
C SER A 665 18.19 -21.75 52.45
N PRO A 666 18.59 -20.59 53.03
CA PRO A 666 19.10 -19.34 52.44
C PRO A 666 20.29 -18.68 53.21
N ASN A 667 20.53 -17.39 52.94
CA ASN A 667 21.24 -16.35 53.75
C ASN A 667 22.79 -16.24 53.72
N SER A 668 23.30 -15.18 53.05
CA SER A 668 23.84 -13.91 53.62
C SER A 668 24.54 -13.95 55.00
N PRO A 669 25.66 -13.21 55.32
CA PRO A 669 25.87 -11.79 54.90
C PRO A 669 27.32 -11.17 54.81
N LYS A 670 27.39 -9.94 54.25
CA LYS A 670 28.27 -8.76 54.59
C LYS A 670 29.81 -8.88 54.73
N TYR A 671 30.54 -7.97 54.06
CA TYR A 671 31.30 -6.82 54.65
C TYR A 671 31.79 -5.88 53.50
N LYS A 672 31.36 -4.60 53.41
CA LYS A 672 32.05 -3.34 53.85
C LYS A 672 33.19 -2.85 52.93
N GLN A 673 33.06 -1.69 52.24
CA GLN A 673 33.29 -0.27 52.68
C GLN A 673 34.78 0.17 52.60
N HIS A 674 35.18 1.42 52.29
CA HIS A 674 34.45 2.72 52.20
C HIS A 674 35.23 3.82 51.42
N PHE A 675 34.52 4.85 50.91
CA PHE A 675 34.94 6.26 50.66
C PHE A 675 36.06 6.56 49.61
N PHE A 676 36.24 7.77 49.04
CA PHE A 676 35.67 9.14 49.15
C PHE A 676 35.91 9.89 47.79
N GLU A 677 35.42 11.07 47.39
CA GLU A 677 34.49 12.11 47.91
C GLU A 677 33.84 12.93 46.76
N ASN A 678 33.01 13.92 47.08
CA ASN A 678 32.17 14.78 46.22
C ASN A 678 32.90 15.87 45.40
N ARG A 679 32.20 16.44 44.41
CA ARG A 679 32.06 17.92 44.29
C ARG A 679 30.78 18.34 43.55
N GLN A 680 29.95 19.15 44.22
CA GLN A 680 28.98 20.07 43.60
C GLN A 680 29.53 21.49 43.66
N VAL A 681 29.29 22.29 42.62
CA VAL A 681 29.12 23.77 42.68
C VAL A 681 28.07 24.13 41.62
N SER A 682 27.38 25.26 41.77
CA SER A 682 26.22 25.67 40.94
C SER A 682 26.28 27.17 40.59
N ILE A 683 25.40 27.64 39.69
CA ILE A 683 25.05 29.08 39.43
C ILE A 683 26.18 29.85 38.66
N HIS A 684 25.97 30.75 37.67
CA HIS A 684 24.90 31.73 37.40
C HIS A 684 24.69 32.09 35.89
N HIS A 685 23.86 33.11 35.61
CA HIS A 685 23.61 33.71 34.28
C HIS A 685 24.74 34.64 33.78
N GLN A 686 24.78 34.92 32.47
CA GLN A 686 24.58 36.31 31.99
C GLN A 686 24.17 36.40 30.50
N GLU A 687 23.52 37.51 30.14
CA GLU A 687 23.06 37.85 28.78
C GLU A 687 24.00 38.85 28.07
N SER A 688 23.62 39.27 26.85
CA SER A 688 24.16 40.37 26.02
C SER A 688 25.49 40.10 25.28
N GLY A 689 25.74 40.70 24.10
CA GLY A 689 24.78 41.40 23.23
C GLY A 689 25.42 42.35 22.19
N LYS A 690 24.66 42.58 21.09
CA LYS A 690 24.70 43.75 20.20
C LYS A 690 25.93 44.04 19.30
N ASN A 691 25.64 44.05 17.99
CA ASN A 691 25.88 45.14 17.03
C ASN A 691 27.23 45.30 16.27
N ALA A 692 27.14 44.93 14.98
CA ALA A 692 27.24 45.85 13.82
C ALA A 692 28.58 46.44 13.35
N ARG A 693 28.90 46.14 12.08
CA ARG A 693 29.26 47.07 10.96
C ARG A 693 29.62 46.20 9.73
N GLY A 694 29.21 46.47 8.49
CA GLY A 694 28.46 47.63 7.97
C GLY A 694 29.38 48.60 7.22
N ARG A 695 29.67 48.31 5.94
CA ARG A 695 30.22 49.25 4.96
C ARG A 695 29.62 48.99 3.57
N LEU A 696 29.38 50.09 2.85
CA LEU A 696 28.90 50.18 1.47
C LEU A 696 29.91 50.99 0.64
N SER A 697 29.59 51.18 -0.65
CA SER A 697 30.31 52.00 -1.65
C SER A 697 31.58 51.33 -2.25
N SER A 698 31.93 51.52 -3.53
CA SER A 698 31.17 52.12 -4.67
C SER A 698 31.88 51.88 -6.02
N ASP A 699 31.06 51.83 -7.09
CA ASP A 699 31.28 52.37 -8.43
C ASP A 699 32.44 51.91 -9.37
N ASN A 700 32.00 51.18 -10.41
CA ASN A 700 32.18 51.48 -11.84
C ASN A 700 33.51 51.23 -12.61
N ILE A 701 33.30 51.15 -13.95
CA ILE A 701 34.21 51.40 -15.09
C ILE A 701 34.78 50.16 -15.86
N GLN A 702 34.28 50.03 -17.10
CA GLN A 702 34.88 49.46 -18.34
C GLN A 702 35.11 47.94 -18.53
N SER A 703 34.15 47.34 -19.26
CA SER A 703 34.31 46.73 -20.60
C SER A 703 35.57 45.90 -20.95
N ASN A 704 35.31 44.69 -21.44
CA ASN A 704 35.76 44.30 -22.78
C ASN A 704 34.76 43.29 -23.40
N GLY A 705 34.75 43.17 -24.73
CA GLY A 705 33.79 42.35 -25.47
C GLY A 705 34.43 41.53 -26.59
N TYR A 706 33.57 40.94 -27.44
CA TYR A 706 33.90 39.94 -28.47
C TYR A 706 34.34 38.58 -27.89
N GLN A 707 34.17 37.45 -28.61
CA GLN A 707 33.94 37.30 -30.04
C GLN A 707 32.96 36.14 -30.37
N THR A 708 32.16 36.30 -31.43
CA THR A 708 31.25 35.26 -31.93
C THR A 708 31.98 34.29 -32.89
N GLY A 709 31.61 33.01 -32.85
CA GLY A 709 32.19 31.96 -33.68
C GLY A 709 31.11 31.12 -34.39
N ASN A 710 30.76 31.52 -35.62
CA ASN A 710 29.89 30.72 -36.49
C ASN A 710 30.60 29.45 -36.98
N ASN A 711 29.83 28.38 -37.22
CA ASN A 711 30.11 27.47 -38.32
C ASN A 711 28.83 26.78 -38.81
N GLN A 712 28.35 27.22 -39.98
CA GLN A 712 27.33 26.50 -40.74
C GLN A 712 28.00 25.49 -41.69
N ALA A 713 27.39 24.32 -41.86
CA ALA A 713 27.70 23.42 -42.97
C ALA A 713 26.39 22.96 -43.64
N GLN A 714 26.00 23.61 -44.74
CA GLN A 714 24.86 23.21 -45.55
C GLN A 714 25.30 22.38 -46.75
N SER A 715 24.72 21.18 -46.93
CA SER A 715 24.59 20.46 -48.21
C SER A 715 23.82 19.15 -47.98
N LYS A 716 22.81 18.75 -48.77
CA LYS A 716 22.08 19.39 -49.89
C LYS A 716 20.67 18.75 -49.94
N ARG A 717 19.72 19.40 -50.63
CA ARG A 717 18.40 18.81 -50.94
C ARG A 717 18.54 17.65 -51.93
N HIS A 718 17.64 16.67 -51.83
CA HIS A 718 17.00 16.07 -52.99
C HIS A 718 15.48 16.00 -52.75
N GLN A 719 14.70 16.15 -53.81
CA GLN A 719 13.23 16.06 -53.79
C GLN A 719 12.77 14.74 -54.39
N SER A 720 11.61 14.29 -53.89
CA SER A 720 10.72 13.24 -54.42
C SER A 720 11.29 11.85 -54.74
N TRP A 721 10.46 10.83 -54.53
CA TRP A 721 9.90 10.03 -55.61
C TRP A 721 8.67 9.28 -55.07
N ASN A 722 7.55 9.34 -55.79
CA ASN A 722 6.40 8.48 -55.50
C ASN A 722 6.63 7.14 -56.20
N SER A 723 6.52 6.02 -55.48
CA SER A 723 6.25 4.73 -56.10
C SER A 723 5.39 3.88 -55.16
N SER A 724 4.12 3.75 -55.52
CA SER A 724 3.23 2.71 -55.00
C SER A 724 3.83 1.33 -55.28
N ASN A 725 3.61 0.40 -54.34
CA ASN A 725 3.66 -1.03 -54.61
C ASN A 725 2.80 -1.77 -53.58
N GLU A 726 1.49 -1.75 -53.83
CA GLU A 726 0.59 -2.73 -53.24
C GLU A 726 0.93 -4.12 -53.79
N ARG A 727 0.98 -5.14 -52.93
CA ARG A 727 0.40 -6.45 -53.25
C ARG A 727 -0.22 -7.07 -52.00
N PRO A 728 -1.44 -7.62 -52.08
CA PRO A 728 -2.13 -8.19 -50.94
C PRO A 728 -1.76 -9.65 -50.70
N ILE A 729 -2.12 -10.16 -49.52
CA ILE A 729 -2.31 -11.60 -49.26
C ILE A 729 -3.73 -11.78 -48.74
N ASN A 730 -4.48 -12.68 -49.38
CA ASN A 730 -5.90 -12.90 -49.11
C ASN A 730 -6.17 -13.48 -47.72
N GLU A 731 -7.19 -12.91 -47.09
CA GLU A 731 -8.41 -13.60 -46.64
C GLU A 731 -8.36 -15.11 -46.32
N ASN A 732 -8.87 -15.46 -45.15
CA ASN A 732 -10.12 -16.21 -45.05
C ASN A 732 -10.69 -16.15 -43.61
N TRP A 733 -11.93 -15.73 -43.45
CA TRP A 733 -12.97 -16.36 -42.62
C TRP A 733 -14.32 -15.69 -42.93
N ARG A 734 -15.28 -16.48 -43.44
CA ARG A 734 -16.54 -15.97 -43.96
C ARG A 734 -17.55 -15.65 -42.85
N ARG A 735 -18.29 -14.54 -43.01
CA ARG A 735 -19.66 -14.46 -42.48
C ARG A 735 -20.59 -15.38 -43.27
N LYS A 736 -21.62 -15.88 -42.61
CA LYS A 736 -22.90 -16.19 -43.24
C LYS A 736 -23.99 -15.48 -42.43
N ASP A 737 -24.57 -14.45 -43.02
CA ASP A 737 -25.85 -13.91 -42.55
C ASP A 737 -26.97 -14.78 -43.13
N GLU A 738 -28.03 -15.03 -42.37
CA GLU A 738 -29.30 -15.51 -42.92
C GLU A 738 -30.45 -14.88 -42.13
N THR A 739 -30.95 -13.74 -42.63
CA THR A 739 -32.14 -13.05 -42.11
C THR A 739 -33.42 -13.72 -42.61
N LYS A 740 -34.34 -14.07 -41.71
CA LYS A 740 -35.75 -14.28 -42.07
C LYS A 740 -36.69 -13.61 -41.06
N THR A 741 -37.78 -13.07 -41.59
CA THR A 741 -38.72 -12.17 -40.92
C THR A 741 -40.00 -12.87 -40.48
N SER A 742 -40.52 -12.42 -39.33
CA SER A 742 -41.95 -12.26 -39.03
C SER A 742 -42.93 -13.42 -39.24
N THR A 743 -43.44 -13.96 -38.12
CA THR A 743 -44.90 -14.04 -37.87
C THR A 743 -45.20 -14.05 -36.36
N GLU A 744 -46.44 -13.75 -36.02
CA GLU A 744 -46.97 -13.69 -34.64
C GLU A 744 -47.21 -15.08 -34.05
N ILE A 745 -47.30 -15.16 -32.71
CA ILE A 745 -48.45 -15.78 -32.00
C ILE A 745 -48.37 -15.50 -30.48
N ILE A 746 -49.52 -15.35 -29.85
CA ILE A 746 -49.71 -15.04 -28.42
C ILE A 746 -49.87 -16.36 -27.63
N LYS A 747 -49.23 -16.51 -26.46
CA LYS A 747 -49.87 -16.89 -25.16
C LYS A 747 -48.92 -17.23 -24.00
N GLU A 748 -49.23 -16.61 -22.86
CA GLU A 748 -49.39 -17.21 -21.51
C GLU A 748 -48.48 -18.40 -21.11
N LYS A 749 -47.41 -18.12 -20.36
CA LYS A 749 -47.38 -18.42 -18.91
C LYS A 749 -46.26 -17.68 -18.16
#